data_AF-A0AAN7XD72-F1
#
_entry.id   AF-A0AAN7XD72-F1
#
_cell.length_a   1.000
_cell.length_b   1.000
_cell.length_c   1.000
_cell.angle_alpha   90.00
_cell.angle_beta   90.00
_cell.angle_gamma   90.00
#
_symmetry.space_group_name_H-M   'P 1'
#
loop_
_entity.id
_entity.type
_entity.pdbx_description
1 polymer ?
#
loop_
_entity_poly.entity_id
_entity_poly.type
_entity_poly.pdbx_seq_one_letter_code
_entity_poly.pdbx_strand_id
1 'polypeptide(L)'
;MSRIFGLFASCLLFLLIAGAEGKRSRDRVYYVGIIEDSWDYAPSGKNLLNGQNVENDEHASVFLKRGPRRIGSVYKKAMFRQYTDDTYSVLAPRPDWLGFLGPILRAEVDDVIVVHLKNFATRSYSMHPHGVFYEKNTEGILKETNNPAQGQTKPGSAVESVRNDVDQDVFLMFNIVDENLSWYLEDNIQTYSDLAEADEDFNESNLMHAINGYMYGNLPGIKLCQHRAVAWHLFGMGNEVDIHSAFFHGNTLLDRGHRTDVLSLFPATFATAEMVPKAAGKWLLTCQVNDHLQAGMQAFYEVKSCGSEAGSTEMGGVVRNYYLAASKVLWSYAPSGRDLINNVSLTEADRASEVFFGTDGGRIGGKYFKVVYKEYTDDTFTTVKPPTQESRHLGILGPVLRAEEGDTLRVTFMNKADRNYSIQPHGLHYDKHFQGTTYEDGVDKPGSHVGPGENFTYTWQVIEGPSPSDSPCIPYLYYSGTDPIKDTSSGLVGPLLVCKKGALGENGTQKGLDKEFFLLFSVIDEEMSWYFDENIRMFGTNETDDEDKDIEESNLMHAVNGRMYGNLQGLEMCAGDNVVWYTFGLGTEVDIHGVYFEGNTFKKQSTTRDTINLFPHTTATASMQPNTPGVHEVSCRVTDHFSAGMRQQYSVDLCPRHKFKQAYKGGPTKIVQYFISAEEIVWDFSPKRDWELEKHHVTLDDSPGNIFVRRGGNKIGSRYKKVVYREYTDETFTVQKKRQPAQQHLGIMGPIIKAEVGELIVITFKNKASRPYSISAHGVKASGAHIPVKPGNILELTWDVPKSSGPGVSDPNCISYAYYSKVDFIRDLYSGLLGPLVICRPGTLQRGEGPDRQRDDVEKEFALLFMVHDENQSWYLEENIRTYLGVDPNTFTGDEEFEESNMMHGINGRVYGNLHGLVMTRGQKVDWYLLGMGNEVDMHTVHFHAETFTYKTDRAHRADVFDLFPGTFQTVEMVAGNPGTWLLHCHVTDHIHAGMETTFTIKENTSHAIGTEGSLRTLLLSLALCLLALGGLQ
;
A
#
# COMPACT_ATOMS: atom_id res chain seq x y z
N MET A 1 -55.64 -41.61 -13.80
CA MET A 1 -54.44 -40.90 -14.30
C MET A 1 -54.00 -39.72 -13.43
N SER A 2 -54.90 -38.93 -12.82
CA SER A 2 -54.50 -37.77 -11.99
C SER A 2 -53.79 -38.13 -10.65
N ARG A 3 -54.03 -39.31 -10.06
CA ARG A 3 -53.33 -39.75 -8.84
C ARG A 3 -51.90 -40.28 -9.05
N ILE A 4 -51.54 -40.66 -10.28
CA ILE A 4 -50.20 -41.18 -10.59
C ILE A 4 -49.23 -40.02 -10.91
N PHE A 5 -49.74 -38.93 -11.49
CA PHE A 5 -48.96 -37.71 -11.73
C PHE A 5 -48.60 -36.94 -10.44
N GLY A 6 -49.46 -36.96 -9.41
CA GLY A 6 -49.16 -36.33 -8.11
C GLY A 6 -48.06 -37.03 -7.31
N LEU A 7 -47.98 -38.36 -7.41
CA LEU A 7 -46.91 -39.15 -6.77
C LEU A 7 -45.56 -39.01 -7.50
N PHE A 8 -45.56 -38.90 -8.83
CA PHE A 8 -44.35 -38.63 -9.60
C PHE A 8 -43.80 -37.20 -9.37
N ALA A 9 -44.68 -36.19 -9.27
CA ALA A 9 -44.26 -34.82 -8.96
C ALA A 9 -43.72 -34.69 -7.52
N SER A 10 -44.31 -35.41 -6.56
CA SER A 10 -43.82 -35.41 -5.17
C SER A 10 -42.52 -36.19 -5.01
N CYS A 11 -42.30 -37.28 -5.77
CA CYS A 11 -41.01 -37.98 -5.81
C CYS A 11 -39.93 -37.18 -6.54
N LEU A 12 -40.24 -36.44 -7.62
CA LEU A 12 -39.27 -35.56 -8.27
C LEU A 12 -38.89 -34.38 -7.37
N LEU A 13 -39.84 -33.83 -6.59
CA LEU A 13 -39.55 -32.79 -5.60
C LEU A 13 -38.74 -33.35 -4.43
N PHE A 14 -39.00 -34.57 -3.97
CA PHE A 14 -38.17 -35.25 -2.97
C PHE A 14 -36.78 -35.65 -3.51
N LEU A 15 -36.64 -35.97 -4.80
CA LEU A 15 -35.34 -36.23 -5.45
C LEU A 15 -34.58 -34.94 -5.79
N LEU A 16 -35.27 -33.81 -6.00
CA LEU A 16 -34.66 -32.48 -6.13
C LEU A 16 -34.28 -31.89 -4.76
N ILE A 17 -35.00 -32.26 -3.69
CA ILE A 17 -34.66 -31.91 -2.30
C ILE A 17 -33.60 -32.88 -1.74
N ALA A 18 -33.57 -34.15 -2.15
CA ALA A 18 -32.50 -35.10 -1.80
C ALA A 18 -31.26 -34.97 -2.70
N GLY A 19 -31.38 -34.37 -3.89
CA GLY A 19 -30.26 -33.97 -4.75
C GLY A 19 -29.59 -32.67 -4.29
N ALA A 20 -30.15 -32.01 -3.28
CA ALA A 20 -29.52 -30.96 -2.50
C ALA A 20 -29.11 -31.51 -1.12
N GLU A 21 -28.44 -32.67 -1.10
CA GLU A 21 -27.46 -32.89 -0.03
C GLU A 21 -26.43 -31.78 -0.18
N GLY A 22 -26.57 -30.71 0.62
CA GLY A 22 -25.53 -29.71 0.78
C GLY A 22 -24.21 -30.44 1.01
N LYS A 23 -23.16 -30.04 0.28
CA LYS A 23 -21.80 -30.54 0.50
C LYS A 23 -21.59 -30.62 2.02
N ARG A 24 -21.37 -31.84 2.50
CA ARG A 24 -21.19 -32.12 3.92
C ARG A 24 -19.96 -31.32 4.37
N SER A 25 -20.15 -30.35 5.26
CA SER A 25 -19.06 -29.64 5.95
C SER A 25 -18.04 -30.68 6.42
N ARG A 26 -16.79 -30.53 5.96
CA ARG A 26 -15.73 -31.48 6.26
C ARG A 26 -14.84 -30.94 7.36
N ASP A 27 -14.67 -31.73 8.41
CA ASP A 27 -13.67 -31.45 9.43
C ASP A 27 -12.28 -31.73 8.87
N ARG A 28 -11.40 -30.72 8.90
CA ARG A 28 -9.99 -30.82 8.52
C ARG A 28 -9.13 -30.68 9.75
N VAL A 29 -8.50 -31.79 10.13
CA VAL A 29 -7.71 -31.88 11.36
C VAL A 29 -6.22 -31.70 11.06
N TYR A 30 -5.57 -30.80 11.79
CA TYR A 30 -4.14 -30.53 11.71
C TYR A 30 -3.50 -30.64 13.09
N TYR A 31 -2.31 -31.24 13.16
CA TYR A 31 -1.49 -31.30 14.38
C TYR A 31 -0.26 -30.43 14.19
N VAL A 32 -0.15 -29.35 14.95
CA VAL A 32 0.90 -28.34 14.80
C VAL A 32 1.64 -28.18 16.12
N GLY A 33 2.96 -28.31 16.10
CA GLY A 33 3.83 -28.02 17.23
C GLY A 33 4.56 -26.69 17.04
N ILE A 34 4.79 -25.96 18.13
CA ILE A 34 5.73 -24.83 18.16
C ILE A 34 7.04 -25.35 18.76
N ILE A 35 8.13 -25.27 18.00
CA ILE A 35 9.45 -25.76 18.40
C ILE A 35 10.48 -24.63 18.35
N GLU A 36 11.50 -24.70 19.21
CA GLU A 36 12.69 -23.85 19.12
C GLU A 36 13.79 -24.58 18.35
N ASP A 37 14.40 -23.92 17.37
CA ASP A 37 15.51 -24.47 16.60
C ASP A 37 16.41 -23.33 16.07
N SER A 38 17.63 -23.66 15.66
CA SER A 38 18.54 -22.72 15.00
C SER A 38 18.18 -22.61 13.52
N TRP A 39 18.04 -21.38 13.03
CA TRP A 39 17.77 -21.05 11.64
C TRP A 39 18.98 -20.37 11.01
N ASP A 40 19.40 -20.84 9.84
CA ASP A 40 20.49 -20.24 9.06
C ASP A 40 19.92 -19.53 7.83
N TYR A 41 20.11 -18.21 7.76
CA TYR A 41 19.61 -17.38 6.65
C TYR A 41 20.39 -17.59 5.35
N ALA A 42 21.60 -18.13 5.41
CA ALA A 42 22.46 -18.36 4.25
C ALA A 42 23.28 -19.66 4.37
N PRO A 43 22.61 -20.84 4.35
CA PRO A 43 23.25 -22.13 4.62
C PRO A 43 24.36 -22.52 3.63
N SER A 44 24.46 -21.88 2.46
CA SER A 44 25.57 -22.11 1.53
C SER A 44 26.88 -21.43 1.97
N GLY A 45 26.82 -20.46 2.89
CA GLY A 45 27.95 -19.58 3.25
C GLY A 45 28.38 -18.64 2.12
N LYS A 46 27.55 -18.46 1.09
CA LYS A 46 27.85 -17.70 -0.13
C LYS A 46 26.69 -16.80 -0.54
N ASN A 47 27.04 -15.71 -1.20
CA ASN A 47 26.12 -14.99 -2.06
C ASN A 47 26.00 -15.75 -3.38
N LEU A 48 24.84 -16.39 -3.62
CA LEU A 48 24.63 -17.23 -4.80
C LEU A 48 24.35 -16.44 -6.08
N LEU A 49 24.27 -15.11 -5.99
CA LEU A 49 24.03 -14.21 -7.12
C LEU A 49 25.31 -13.91 -7.88
N ASN A 50 26.43 -13.75 -7.17
CA ASN A 50 27.76 -13.44 -7.71
C ASN A 50 28.80 -14.56 -7.42
N GLY A 51 28.42 -15.59 -6.67
CA GLY A 51 29.27 -16.75 -6.34
C GLY A 51 30.33 -16.48 -5.27
N GLN A 52 30.36 -15.29 -4.66
CA GLN A 52 31.33 -14.92 -3.64
C GLN A 52 31.00 -15.57 -2.29
N ASN A 53 32.03 -15.85 -1.48
CA ASN A 53 31.82 -16.22 -0.08
C ASN A 53 31.36 -14.98 0.69
N VAL A 54 30.46 -15.16 1.66
CA VAL A 54 29.94 -14.08 2.52
C VAL A 54 31.06 -13.22 3.11
N GLU A 55 32.18 -13.83 3.52
CA GLU A 55 33.32 -13.14 4.11
C GLU A 55 34.01 -12.10 3.21
N ASN A 56 33.87 -12.25 1.89
CA ASN A 56 34.54 -11.43 0.89
C ASN A 56 33.56 -10.51 0.13
N ASP A 57 32.26 -10.64 0.40
CA ASP A 57 31.21 -9.86 -0.24
C ASP A 57 30.86 -8.69 0.68
N GLU A 58 31.06 -7.47 0.17
CA GLU A 58 30.93 -6.23 0.95
C GLU A 58 29.57 -6.12 1.63
N HIS A 59 28.47 -6.40 0.90
CA HIS A 59 27.11 -6.28 1.41
C HIS A 59 26.72 -7.50 2.25
N ALA A 60 26.97 -8.71 1.77
CA ALA A 60 26.58 -9.92 2.51
C ALA A 60 27.32 -10.05 3.84
N SER A 61 28.55 -9.51 3.93
CA SER A 61 29.32 -9.54 5.17
C SER A 61 28.73 -8.67 6.28
N VAL A 62 27.93 -7.64 5.97
CA VAL A 62 27.27 -6.80 6.99
C VAL A 62 26.30 -7.63 7.83
N PHE A 63 25.49 -8.46 7.18
CA PHE A 63 24.39 -9.22 7.82
C PHE A 63 24.79 -10.65 8.21
N LEU A 64 25.60 -11.33 7.39
CA LEU A 64 25.79 -12.78 7.52
C LEU A 64 27.13 -13.19 8.17
N LYS A 65 28.08 -12.26 8.27
CA LYS A 65 29.39 -12.53 8.86
C LYS A 65 29.31 -12.59 10.38
N ARG A 66 29.83 -13.68 10.94
CA ARG A 66 29.97 -13.81 12.39
C ARG A 66 31.20 -13.05 12.89
N GLY A 67 31.07 -12.36 14.02
CA GLY A 67 32.19 -11.63 14.64
C GLY A 67 31.97 -11.35 16.12
N PRO A 68 32.97 -10.75 16.81
CA PRO A 68 32.85 -10.43 18.24
C PRO A 68 31.68 -9.49 18.58
N ARG A 69 31.29 -8.66 17.60
CA ARG A 69 30.18 -7.70 17.70
C ARG A 69 29.02 -8.03 16.75
N ARG A 70 28.93 -9.26 16.22
CA ARG A 70 27.94 -9.65 15.20
C ARG A 70 27.53 -11.11 15.37
N ILE A 71 26.23 -11.38 15.39
CA ILE A 71 25.70 -12.75 15.54
C ILE A 71 26.02 -13.61 14.29
N GLY A 72 25.88 -13.02 13.09
CA GLY A 72 26.11 -13.69 11.80
C GLY A 72 24.83 -14.35 11.28
N SER A 73 24.94 -15.37 10.43
CA SER A 73 23.76 -15.90 9.72
C SER A 73 22.81 -16.81 10.51
N VAL A 74 23.14 -17.18 11.76
CA VAL A 74 22.43 -18.23 12.50
C VAL A 74 21.78 -17.69 13.77
N TYR A 75 20.45 -17.81 13.85
CA TYR A 75 19.65 -17.34 14.99
C TYR A 75 18.74 -18.45 15.53
N LYS A 76 18.55 -18.50 16.84
CA LYS A 76 17.52 -19.31 17.49
C LYS A 76 16.15 -18.70 17.25
N LYS A 77 15.18 -19.51 16.81
CA LYS A 77 13.82 -19.08 16.48
C LYS A 77 12.77 -20.07 16.97
N ALA A 78 11.57 -19.59 17.27
CA ALA A 78 10.38 -20.42 17.44
C ALA A 78 9.64 -20.57 16.11
N MET A 79 9.31 -21.81 15.74
CA MET A 79 8.70 -22.10 14.44
C MET A 79 7.56 -23.11 14.56
N PHE A 80 6.54 -22.94 13.72
CA PHE A 80 5.48 -23.92 13.57
C PHE A 80 5.94 -25.11 12.71
N ARG A 81 5.61 -26.33 13.15
CA ARG A 81 5.85 -27.58 12.43
C ARG A 81 4.64 -28.48 12.49
N GLN A 82 4.30 -29.10 11.37
CA GLN A 82 3.19 -30.05 11.32
C GLN A 82 3.66 -31.46 11.65
N TYR A 83 2.80 -32.19 12.36
CA TYR A 83 2.97 -33.60 12.69
C TYR A 83 1.87 -34.43 12.03
N THR A 84 2.14 -35.72 11.84
CA THR A 84 1.21 -36.64 11.18
C THR A 84 -0.03 -36.95 12.03
N ASP A 85 0.08 -36.85 13.36
CA ASP A 85 -0.96 -37.23 14.32
C ASP A 85 -0.79 -36.54 15.69
N ASP A 86 -1.65 -36.90 16.64
CA ASP A 86 -1.70 -36.38 18.01
C ASP A 86 -0.55 -36.83 18.92
N THR A 87 0.33 -37.72 18.45
CA THR A 87 1.51 -38.14 19.21
C THR A 87 2.64 -37.12 19.13
N TYR A 88 2.65 -36.27 18.09
CA TYR A 88 3.70 -35.31 17.79
C TYR A 88 5.10 -35.96 17.68
N SER A 89 5.18 -37.18 17.16
CA SER A 89 6.44 -37.93 17.04
C SER A 89 7.09 -37.85 15.66
N VAL A 90 6.27 -37.75 14.60
CA VAL A 90 6.74 -37.72 13.20
C VAL A 90 6.29 -36.43 12.53
N LEU A 91 7.24 -35.69 11.97
CA LEU A 91 6.97 -34.48 11.20
C LEU A 91 6.31 -34.84 9.86
N ALA A 92 5.32 -34.03 9.46
CA ALA A 92 4.71 -34.14 8.15
C ALA A 92 5.68 -33.65 7.06
N PRO A 93 5.62 -34.22 5.83
CA PRO A 93 6.44 -33.76 4.72
C PRO A 93 6.09 -32.31 4.37
N ARG A 94 7.11 -31.55 3.97
CA ARG A 94 6.98 -30.15 3.57
C ARG A 94 7.95 -29.82 2.44
N PRO A 95 7.59 -28.91 1.53
CA PRO A 95 8.54 -28.39 0.55
C PRO A 95 9.71 -27.64 1.21
N ASP A 96 10.90 -27.78 0.65
CA ASP A 96 12.11 -27.10 1.15
C ASP A 96 11.99 -25.57 1.02
N TRP A 97 11.37 -25.08 -0.06
CA TRP A 97 11.17 -23.65 -0.31
C TRP A 97 10.28 -22.94 0.73
N LEU A 98 9.55 -23.66 1.60
CA LEU A 98 8.78 -23.01 2.68
C LEU A 98 9.67 -22.35 3.76
N GLY A 99 10.96 -22.68 3.80
CA GLY A 99 11.92 -22.08 4.73
C GLY A 99 11.52 -22.17 6.21
N PHE A 100 11.47 -21.07 6.97
CA PHE A 100 11.04 -21.18 8.37
C PHE A 100 9.51 -21.17 8.55
N LEU A 101 8.72 -20.91 7.50
CA LEU A 101 7.27 -20.79 7.59
C LEU A 101 6.60 -22.04 8.20
N GLY A 102 5.45 -21.80 8.80
CA GLY A 102 4.57 -22.85 9.30
C GLY A 102 3.98 -23.72 8.18
N PRO A 103 3.25 -24.79 8.56
CA PRO A 103 2.60 -25.67 7.60
C PRO A 103 1.46 -24.97 6.84
N ILE A 104 1.24 -25.40 5.59
CA ILE A 104 0.14 -24.89 4.77
C ILE A 104 -1.18 -25.54 5.20
N LEU A 105 -2.06 -24.75 5.81
CA LEU A 105 -3.42 -25.16 6.17
C LEU A 105 -4.38 -24.82 5.01
N ARG A 106 -5.23 -25.76 4.61
CA ARG A 106 -6.16 -25.59 3.48
C ARG A 106 -7.58 -25.95 3.88
N ALA A 107 -8.54 -25.15 3.45
CA ALA A 107 -9.97 -25.39 3.65
C ALA A 107 -10.79 -24.89 2.46
N GLU A 108 -11.94 -25.51 2.22
CA GLU A 108 -12.98 -24.97 1.34
C GLU A 108 -14.01 -24.18 2.17
N VAL A 109 -14.83 -23.39 1.49
CA VAL A 109 -15.99 -22.75 2.12
C VAL A 109 -16.86 -23.82 2.77
N ASP A 110 -17.36 -23.52 3.98
CA ASP A 110 -18.15 -24.40 4.85
C ASP A 110 -17.37 -25.55 5.54
N ASP A 111 -16.06 -25.70 5.30
CA ASP A 111 -15.23 -26.63 6.07
C ASP A 111 -14.95 -26.09 7.49
N VAL A 112 -14.71 -27.02 8.43
CA VAL A 112 -14.26 -26.68 9.80
C VAL A 112 -12.80 -27.07 9.92
N ILE A 113 -11.93 -26.10 10.22
CA ILE A 113 -10.52 -26.35 10.50
C ILE A 113 -10.36 -26.60 11.99
N VAL A 114 -9.87 -27.79 12.34
CA VAL A 114 -9.53 -28.17 13.72
C VAL A 114 -8.02 -28.26 13.83
N VAL A 115 -7.40 -27.28 14.50
CA VAL A 115 -5.96 -27.29 14.76
C VAL A 115 -5.69 -27.74 16.20
N HIS A 116 -5.03 -28.87 16.35
CA HIS A 116 -4.42 -29.29 17.61
C HIS A 116 -3.04 -28.64 17.70
N LEU A 117 -2.92 -27.61 18.54
CA LEU A 117 -1.68 -26.90 18.79
C LEU A 117 -0.99 -27.45 20.05
N LYS A 118 0.31 -27.73 19.98
CA LYS A 118 1.13 -28.08 21.14
C LYS A 118 2.39 -27.22 21.19
N ASN A 119 2.58 -26.51 22.30
CA ASN A 119 3.76 -25.69 22.49
C ASN A 119 4.89 -26.50 23.15
N PHE A 120 6.02 -26.67 22.44
CA PHE A 120 7.24 -27.29 22.95
C PHE A 120 8.34 -26.27 23.26
N ALA A 121 8.11 -24.99 22.96
CA ALA A 121 9.04 -23.91 23.25
C ALA A 121 9.08 -23.58 24.75
N THR A 122 10.07 -22.81 25.14
CA THR A 122 10.29 -22.38 26.53
C THR A 122 9.33 -21.28 26.99
N ARG A 123 8.72 -20.56 26.04
CA ARG A 123 7.78 -19.45 26.30
C ARG A 123 6.38 -19.77 25.80
N SER A 124 5.38 -19.06 26.32
CA SER A 124 3.99 -19.13 25.85
C SER A 124 3.83 -18.52 24.45
N TYR A 125 3.17 -19.27 23.57
CA TYR A 125 2.82 -18.88 22.20
C TYR A 125 1.37 -19.27 21.90
N SER A 126 0.80 -18.67 20.86
CA SER A 126 -0.56 -18.92 20.40
C SER A 126 -0.63 -19.03 18.87
N MET A 127 -1.83 -19.21 18.32
CA MET A 127 -2.09 -19.21 16.87
C MET A 127 -3.35 -18.38 16.61
N HIS A 128 -3.20 -17.33 15.80
CA HIS A 128 -4.29 -16.45 15.38
C HIS A 128 -4.56 -16.63 13.89
N PRO A 129 -5.77 -17.02 13.46
CA PRO A 129 -6.05 -17.26 12.05
C PRO A 129 -6.63 -16.02 11.34
N HIS A 130 -6.23 -15.85 10.08
CA HIS A 130 -6.79 -14.87 9.15
C HIS A 130 -7.76 -15.53 8.17
N GLY A 131 -8.68 -14.75 7.59
CA GLY A 131 -9.57 -15.17 6.50
C GLY A 131 -10.64 -16.21 6.86
N VAL A 132 -10.82 -16.52 8.14
CA VAL A 132 -11.79 -17.51 8.64
C VAL A 132 -12.59 -16.95 9.81
N PHE A 133 -13.80 -17.48 10.02
CA PHE A 133 -14.62 -17.14 11.17
C PHE A 133 -14.26 -18.04 12.36
N TYR A 134 -14.16 -17.44 13.55
CA TYR A 134 -13.84 -18.15 14.79
C TYR A 134 -14.62 -17.56 15.98
N GLU A 135 -14.76 -18.37 17.02
CA GLU A 135 -15.32 -17.93 18.31
C GLU A 135 -14.25 -17.28 19.17
N LYS A 136 -14.65 -16.47 20.15
CA LYS A 136 -13.70 -15.67 20.95
C LYS A 136 -12.71 -16.52 21.76
N ASN A 137 -13.11 -17.71 22.19
CA ASN A 137 -12.25 -18.69 22.86
C ASN A 137 -11.22 -19.36 21.93
N THR A 138 -11.35 -19.18 20.62
CA THR A 138 -10.47 -19.74 19.57
C THR A 138 -9.69 -18.67 18.80
N GLU A 139 -9.76 -17.41 19.22
CA GLU A 139 -9.05 -16.29 18.58
C GLU A 139 -7.53 -16.39 18.71
N GLY A 140 -7.03 -17.05 19.75
CA GLY A 140 -5.59 -17.22 19.96
C GLY A 140 -4.87 -15.98 20.48
N ILE A 141 -5.58 -15.06 21.15
CA ILE A 141 -4.98 -13.92 21.86
C ILE A 141 -5.25 -14.09 23.36
N LEU A 142 -4.20 -13.91 24.17
CA LEU A 142 -4.17 -14.27 25.58
C LEU A 142 -5.32 -13.59 26.39
N LYS A 143 -6.29 -14.39 26.81
CA LYS A 143 -6.67 -14.46 28.23
C LYS A 143 -6.30 -15.85 28.70
N GLU A 144 -5.39 -15.92 29.68
CA GLU A 144 -4.99 -17.17 30.31
C GLU A 144 -6.22 -18.00 30.67
N THR A 145 -6.41 -19.12 29.97
CA THR A 145 -7.23 -20.20 30.47
C THR A 145 -6.40 -21.47 30.41
N ASN A 146 -5.71 -21.73 31.52
CA ASN A 146 -5.26 -23.06 31.86
C ASN A 146 -6.50 -23.96 32.02
N ASN A 147 -6.90 -24.65 30.95
CA ASN A 147 -7.68 -25.89 31.09
C ASN A 147 -7.52 -26.78 29.86
N PRO A 148 -7.10 -28.05 30.02
CA PRO A 148 -7.08 -29.01 28.93
C PRO A 148 -8.50 -29.50 28.66
N ALA A 149 -9.07 -29.14 27.51
CA ALA A 149 -10.32 -29.74 27.04
C ALA A 149 -10.02 -31.14 26.46
N GLN A 150 -10.30 -32.18 27.25
CA GLN A 150 -10.42 -33.56 26.78
C GLN A 150 -11.73 -33.73 26.00
N GLY A 151 -11.62 -34.14 24.73
CA GLY A 151 -12.75 -34.55 23.90
C GLY A 151 -12.26 -35.36 22.71
N GLN A 152 -12.03 -36.66 22.90
CA GLN A 152 -11.69 -37.58 21.83
C GLN A 152 -12.92 -37.91 20.98
N THR A 153 -12.88 -37.56 19.71
CA THR A 153 -13.39 -38.40 18.63
C THR A 153 -12.28 -38.54 17.61
N LYS A 154 -12.08 -39.72 17.03
CA LYS A 154 -11.07 -39.98 15.98
C LYS A 154 -11.67 -39.69 14.60
N PRO A 155 -11.14 -38.73 13.82
CA PRO A 155 -11.36 -38.69 12.37
C PRO A 155 -10.11 -39.18 11.63
N GLY A 156 -10.34 -39.73 10.44
CA GLY A 156 -9.29 -40.28 9.58
C GLY A 156 -8.27 -39.24 9.13
N SER A 157 -7.07 -39.71 8.81
CA SER A 157 -5.93 -38.95 8.26
C SER A 157 -6.38 -37.91 7.23
N ALA A 158 -5.88 -36.68 7.37
CA ALA A 158 -6.06 -35.62 6.39
C ALA A 158 -5.65 -36.14 5.00
N VAL A 159 -6.61 -36.25 4.08
CA VAL A 159 -6.32 -36.45 2.66
C VAL A 159 -5.70 -35.14 2.18
N GLU A 160 -4.51 -35.24 1.61
CA GLU A 160 -3.77 -34.12 1.04
C GLU A 160 -4.67 -33.37 0.04
N SER A 161 -5.09 -32.17 0.42
CA SER A 161 -6.02 -31.36 -0.36
C SER A 161 -5.22 -30.54 -1.36
N VAL A 162 -4.95 -31.12 -2.52
CA VAL A 162 -4.23 -30.44 -3.60
C VAL A 162 -5.22 -29.63 -4.44
N ARG A 163 -4.82 -28.42 -4.85
CA ARG A 163 -5.58 -27.61 -5.81
C ARG A 163 -5.59 -28.32 -7.17
N ASN A 164 -6.75 -28.36 -7.84
CA ASN A 164 -6.90 -29.04 -9.12
C ASN A 164 -6.82 -28.10 -10.34
N ASP A 165 -6.74 -26.78 -10.11
CA ASP A 165 -6.77 -25.75 -11.14
C ASP A 165 -5.39 -25.25 -11.56
N VAL A 166 -4.35 -25.57 -10.80
CA VAL A 166 -2.94 -25.26 -11.10
C VAL A 166 -2.07 -26.50 -10.96
N ASP A 167 -0.93 -26.53 -11.66
CA ASP A 167 0.05 -27.63 -11.57
C ASP A 167 0.85 -27.56 -10.27
N GLN A 168 1.07 -26.34 -9.77
CA GLN A 168 1.78 -26.09 -8.51
C GLN A 168 1.32 -24.80 -7.83
N ASP A 169 1.28 -24.82 -6.50
CA ASP A 169 1.12 -23.66 -5.63
C ASP A 169 2.39 -23.40 -4.82
N VAL A 170 2.86 -22.15 -4.81
CA VAL A 170 4.07 -21.70 -4.12
C VAL A 170 3.71 -20.59 -3.15
N PHE A 171 4.20 -20.69 -1.91
CA PHE A 171 3.93 -19.71 -0.85
C PHE A 171 5.22 -19.01 -0.45
N LEU A 172 5.26 -17.68 -0.57
CA LEU A 172 6.42 -16.87 -0.22
C LEU A 172 6.00 -15.72 0.70
N MET A 173 6.80 -15.53 1.74
CA MET A 173 6.77 -14.41 2.65
C MET A 173 7.97 -13.52 2.36
N PHE A 174 7.72 -12.24 2.13
CA PHE A 174 8.73 -11.18 2.09
C PHE A 174 8.73 -10.48 3.45
N ASN A 175 9.88 -10.41 4.09
CA ASN A 175 10.01 -9.94 5.47
C ASN A 175 11.44 -9.52 5.77
N ILE A 176 11.61 -8.34 6.37
CA ILE A 176 12.82 -7.93 7.07
C ILE A 176 12.71 -8.47 8.50
N VAL A 177 13.31 -9.64 8.72
CA VAL A 177 13.20 -10.31 10.01
C VAL A 177 14.11 -9.61 11.00
N ASP A 178 13.54 -8.66 11.75
CA ASP A 178 14.24 -7.95 12.81
C ASP A 178 14.48 -8.89 14.01
N GLU A 179 15.70 -9.41 14.11
CA GLU A 179 16.09 -10.27 15.23
C GLU A 179 16.34 -9.46 16.52
N ASN A 180 16.40 -8.12 16.48
CA ASN A 180 16.44 -7.29 17.67
C ASN A 180 15.12 -7.34 18.45
N LEU A 181 14.00 -7.51 17.74
CA LEU A 181 12.67 -7.71 18.31
C LEU A 181 12.40 -9.18 18.70
N SER A 182 13.32 -10.10 18.38
CA SER A 182 13.19 -11.51 18.69
C SER A 182 13.29 -11.76 20.19
N TRP A 183 12.39 -12.59 20.72
CA TRP A 183 12.47 -13.05 22.12
C TRP A 183 13.78 -13.78 22.47
N TYR A 184 14.52 -14.22 21.45
CA TYR A 184 15.76 -14.97 21.59
C TYR A 184 17.01 -14.11 21.37
N LEU A 185 16.90 -12.78 21.27
CA LEU A 185 18.06 -11.90 21.06
C LEU A 185 19.17 -12.17 22.09
N GLU A 186 18.84 -12.18 23.38
CA GLU A 186 19.80 -12.44 24.46
C GLU A 186 20.43 -13.85 24.38
N ASP A 187 19.62 -14.86 24.08
CA ASP A 187 20.10 -16.24 23.85
C ASP A 187 21.10 -16.26 22.66
N ASN A 188 20.80 -15.51 21.60
CA ASN A 188 21.61 -15.43 20.39
C ASN A 188 22.91 -14.65 20.63
N ILE A 189 22.87 -13.53 21.36
CA ILE A 189 24.07 -12.79 21.76
C ILE A 189 24.98 -13.71 22.57
N GLN A 190 24.47 -14.36 23.62
CA GLN A 190 25.28 -15.25 24.47
C GLN A 190 25.85 -16.47 23.73
N THR A 191 25.16 -16.96 22.71
CA THR A 191 25.58 -18.15 21.95
C THR A 191 26.59 -17.81 20.85
N TYR A 192 26.40 -16.66 20.19
CA TYR A 192 27.07 -16.37 18.92
C TYR A 192 28.03 -15.18 18.95
N SER A 193 27.91 -14.28 19.92
CA SER A 193 28.63 -13.00 20.02
C SER A 193 29.28 -12.80 21.41
N ASP A 194 30.24 -11.89 21.52
CA ASP A 194 30.87 -11.48 22.79
C ASP A 194 30.50 -10.03 23.16
N LEU A 195 29.40 -9.51 22.59
CA LEU A 195 28.97 -8.11 22.67
C LEU A 195 28.54 -7.73 24.11
N ALA A 196 29.01 -6.56 24.57
CA ALA A 196 28.62 -5.98 25.86
C ALA A 196 27.55 -4.87 25.76
N GLU A 197 27.47 -4.19 24.61
CA GLU A 197 26.56 -3.04 24.38
C GLU A 197 26.25 -2.94 22.87
N ALA A 198 24.99 -2.68 22.51
CA ALA A 198 24.49 -2.60 21.14
C ALA A 198 24.68 -1.19 20.55
N ASP A 199 25.15 -1.13 19.30
CA ASP A 199 25.25 0.07 18.47
C ASP A 199 24.32 -0.03 17.24
N GLU A 200 24.17 1.06 16.47
CA GLU A 200 23.33 1.09 15.28
C GLU A 200 23.74 0.01 14.27
N ASP A 201 25.04 -0.13 14.00
CA ASP A 201 25.51 -1.18 13.09
C ASP A 201 25.19 -2.61 13.58
N PHE A 202 25.16 -2.83 14.89
CA PHE A 202 24.74 -4.12 15.46
C PHE A 202 23.25 -4.36 15.19
N ASN A 203 22.41 -3.36 15.43
CA ASN A 203 20.98 -3.46 15.18
C ASN A 203 20.70 -3.72 13.70
N GLU A 204 21.36 -2.96 12.81
CA GLU A 204 21.26 -3.11 11.36
C GLU A 204 21.68 -4.52 10.91
N SER A 205 22.78 -5.05 11.44
CA SER A 205 23.24 -6.39 11.08
C SER A 205 22.27 -7.52 11.43
N ASN A 206 21.29 -7.25 12.31
CA ASN A 206 20.26 -8.19 12.73
C ASN A 206 18.94 -8.04 11.93
N LEU A 207 18.89 -7.11 10.96
CA LEU A 207 17.75 -6.94 10.04
C LEU A 207 17.90 -7.88 8.84
N MET A 208 17.26 -9.05 8.93
CA MET A 208 17.46 -10.11 7.94
C MET A 208 16.45 -9.99 6.78
N HIS A 209 16.88 -9.35 5.70
CA HIS A 209 16.10 -9.08 4.49
C HIS A 209 15.83 -10.35 3.65
N ALA A 210 14.77 -11.09 3.97
CA ALA A 210 14.66 -12.49 3.57
C ALA A 210 13.36 -12.85 2.84
N ILE A 211 13.46 -13.87 1.96
CA ILE A 211 12.30 -14.55 1.37
C ILE A 211 12.17 -15.93 2.04
N ASN A 212 11.08 -16.16 2.77
CA ASN A 212 10.88 -17.34 3.63
C ASN A 212 12.02 -17.61 4.63
N GLY A 213 12.81 -16.58 4.96
CA GLY A 213 13.99 -16.70 5.81
C GLY A 213 15.30 -17.01 5.10
N TYR A 214 15.37 -16.88 3.78
CA TYR A 214 16.64 -17.01 3.06
C TYR A 214 17.04 -15.71 2.37
N MET A 215 18.34 -15.43 2.40
CA MET A 215 18.97 -14.24 1.80
C MET A 215 19.93 -14.63 0.68
N TYR A 216 20.27 -13.68 -0.18
CA TYR A 216 21.29 -13.79 -1.23
C TYR A 216 21.16 -15.03 -2.14
N GLY A 217 19.92 -15.36 -2.53
CA GLY A 217 19.63 -16.48 -3.44
C GLY A 217 19.60 -17.85 -2.78
N ASN A 218 19.71 -17.96 -1.45
CA ASN A 218 19.79 -19.25 -0.74
C ASN A 218 18.45 -20.02 -0.65
N LEU A 219 17.32 -19.44 -1.07
CA LEU A 219 16.03 -20.12 -1.09
C LEU A 219 16.07 -21.38 -2.00
N PRO A 220 15.86 -22.60 -1.46
CA PRO A 220 16.03 -23.81 -2.24
C PRO A 220 14.79 -24.15 -3.08
N GLY A 221 14.98 -24.75 -4.25
CA GLY A 221 14.07 -25.78 -4.73
C GLY A 221 12.76 -25.36 -5.41
N ILE A 222 12.61 -24.13 -5.92
CA ILE A 222 11.45 -23.77 -6.75
C ILE A 222 11.70 -24.21 -8.20
N LYS A 223 11.12 -25.34 -8.60
CA LYS A 223 11.18 -25.87 -9.97
C LYS A 223 9.79 -25.87 -10.58
N LEU A 224 9.63 -25.21 -11.72
CA LEU A 224 8.36 -25.03 -12.40
C LEU A 224 8.38 -25.70 -13.77
N CYS A 225 7.21 -26.16 -14.21
CA CYS A 225 7.04 -26.69 -15.55
C CYS A 225 6.63 -25.60 -16.54
N GLN A 226 7.40 -25.46 -17.61
CA GLN A 226 7.09 -24.56 -18.72
C GLN A 226 5.68 -24.85 -19.25
N HIS A 227 4.92 -23.78 -19.52
CA HIS A 227 3.54 -23.82 -20.02
C HIS A 227 2.48 -24.41 -19.09
N ARG A 228 2.80 -24.71 -17.83
CA ARG A 228 1.82 -25.15 -16.83
C ARG A 228 1.52 -24.04 -15.82
N ALA A 229 0.26 -23.89 -15.44
CA ALA A 229 -0.17 -22.81 -14.56
C ALA A 229 0.38 -23.01 -13.13
N VAL A 230 0.87 -21.93 -12.53
CA VAL A 230 1.40 -21.87 -11.18
C VAL A 230 0.67 -20.77 -10.41
N ALA A 231 0.22 -21.07 -9.19
CA ALA A 231 -0.30 -20.07 -8.28
C ALA A 231 0.79 -19.63 -7.29
N TRP A 232 1.04 -18.33 -7.22
CA TRP A 232 1.93 -17.71 -6.25
C TRP A 232 1.09 -17.06 -5.16
N HIS A 233 1.21 -17.56 -3.94
CA HIS A 233 0.60 -17.00 -2.74
C HIS A 233 1.68 -16.19 -2.00
N LEU A 234 1.58 -14.87 -2.09
CA LEU A 234 2.58 -13.95 -1.57
C LEU A 234 2.01 -13.16 -0.41
N PHE A 235 2.83 -12.92 0.62
CA PHE A 235 2.45 -12.01 1.68
C PHE A 235 3.67 -11.28 2.26
N GLY A 236 3.45 -10.04 2.70
CA GLY A 236 4.44 -9.24 3.43
C GLY A 236 4.21 -9.37 4.93
N MET A 237 5.24 -9.18 5.73
CA MET A 237 5.16 -9.17 7.19
C MET A 237 6.33 -8.39 7.78
N GLY A 238 6.09 -7.56 8.79
CA GLY A 238 7.15 -6.86 9.51
C GLY A 238 6.74 -5.46 9.97
N ASN A 239 7.57 -4.46 9.69
CA ASN A 239 7.47 -3.10 10.19
C ASN A 239 7.33 -2.03 9.08
N GLU A 240 7.59 -0.76 9.37
CA GLU A 240 7.47 0.36 8.42
C GLU A 240 8.42 0.21 7.23
N VAL A 241 9.61 -0.34 7.44
CA VAL A 241 10.55 -0.65 6.35
C VAL A 241 10.06 -1.79 5.43
N ASP A 242 9.03 -2.57 5.81
CA ASP A 242 8.57 -3.74 5.04
C ASP A 242 7.67 -3.39 3.85
N ILE A 243 8.18 -2.57 2.95
CA ILE A 243 7.62 -2.36 1.62
C ILE A 243 8.33 -3.26 0.63
N HIS A 244 7.62 -4.23 0.06
CA HIS A 244 8.23 -5.19 -0.84
C HIS A 244 7.67 -5.09 -2.23
N SER A 245 8.53 -4.89 -3.23
CA SER A 245 8.17 -4.95 -4.65
C SER A 245 8.69 -6.24 -5.28
N ALA A 246 7.91 -7.31 -5.16
CA ALA A 246 8.27 -8.65 -5.64
C ALA A 246 8.25 -8.70 -7.18
N PHE A 247 9.42 -8.72 -7.81
CA PHE A 247 9.60 -8.74 -9.27
C PHE A 247 10.02 -10.11 -9.80
N PHE A 248 9.29 -10.60 -10.81
CA PHE A 248 9.56 -11.88 -11.46
C PHE A 248 10.27 -11.67 -12.80
N HIS A 249 11.59 -11.83 -12.82
CA HIS A 249 12.36 -11.60 -14.04
C HIS A 249 11.92 -12.52 -15.19
N GLY A 250 11.72 -11.93 -16.38
CA GLY A 250 11.46 -12.64 -17.64
C GLY A 250 10.08 -13.30 -17.77
N ASN A 251 9.21 -13.15 -16.78
CA ASN A 251 7.84 -13.66 -16.81
C ASN A 251 6.86 -12.60 -16.31
N THR A 252 5.59 -12.76 -16.66
CA THR A 252 4.51 -11.90 -16.16
C THR A 252 3.49 -12.73 -15.41
N LEU A 253 2.67 -12.05 -14.62
CA LEU A 253 1.69 -12.58 -13.71
C LEU A 253 0.32 -11.95 -13.98
N LEU A 254 -0.73 -12.67 -13.58
CA LEU A 254 -2.07 -12.13 -13.43
C LEU A 254 -2.38 -11.98 -11.94
N ASP A 255 -2.42 -10.74 -11.45
CA ASP A 255 -2.92 -10.40 -10.12
C ASP A 255 -4.34 -9.84 -10.23
N ARG A 256 -5.30 -10.47 -9.54
CA ARG A 256 -6.73 -10.08 -9.60
C ARG A 256 -7.23 -9.87 -11.03
N GLY A 257 -6.69 -10.61 -12.01
CA GLY A 257 -7.08 -10.54 -13.42
C GLY A 257 -6.33 -9.48 -14.24
N HIS A 258 -5.49 -8.67 -13.62
CA HIS A 258 -4.69 -7.63 -14.24
C HIS A 258 -3.26 -8.10 -14.48
N ARG A 259 -2.69 -7.77 -15.63
CA ARG A 259 -1.33 -8.17 -16.01
C ARG A 259 -0.30 -7.29 -15.29
N THR A 260 0.65 -7.91 -14.60
CA THR A 260 1.77 -7.24 -13.93
C THR A 260 2.99 -8.15 -13.92
N ASP A 261 4.16 -7.64 -13.58
CA ASP A 261 5.39 -8.39 -13.28
C ASP A 261 5.94 -8.09 -11.88
N VAL A 262 5.41 -7.04 -11.23
CA VAL A 262 5.72 -6.63 -9.87
C VAL A 262 4.46 -6.72 -9.01
N LEU A 263 4.60 -7.22 -7.78
CA LEU A 263 3.57 -7.15 -6.74
C LEU A 263 4.09 -6.42 -5.50
N SER A 264 3.34 -5.43 -5.03
CA SER A 264 3.62 -4.76 -3.76
C SER A 264 3.05 -5.56 -2.60
N LEU A 265 3.85 -5.77 -1.56
CA LEU A 265 3.47 -6.45 -0.32
C LEU A 265 3.92 -5.59 0.87
N PHE A 266 3.02 -5.41 1.83
CA PHE A 266 3.23 -4.67 3.08
C PHE A 266 2.94 -5.61 4.27
N PRO A 267 3.13 -5.19 5.53
CA PRO A 267 2.84 -6.03 6.69
C PRO A 267 1.41 -6.59 6.69
N ALA A 268 1.28 -7.91 6.55
CA ALA A 268 0.02 -8.64 6.39
C ALA A 268 -0.80 -8.32 5.13
N THR A 269 -0.19 -7.81 4.07
CA THR A 269 -0.80 -7.82 2.73
C THR A 269 -0.80 -9.25 2.19
N PHE A 270 -1.94 -9.72 1.70
CA PHE A 270 -2.06 -11.04 1.07
C PHE A 270 -2.40 -10.92 -0.40
N ALA A 271 -1.56 -11.48 -1.26
CA ALA A 271 -1.73 -11.50 -2.71
C ALA A 271 -1.71 -12.93 -3.26
N THR A 272 -2.47 -13.16 -4.33
CA THR A 272 -2.43 -14.42 -5.07
C THR A 272 -2.39 -14.12 -6.56
N ALA A 273 -1.29 -14.51 -7.20
CA ALA A 273 -1.04 -14.26 -8.61
C ALA A 273 -0.91 -15.57 -9.39
N GLU A 274 -1.37 -15.58 -10.64
CA GLU A 274 -1.24 -16.73 -11.54
C GLU A 274 -0.14 -16.49 -12.56
N MET A 275 0.73 -17.48 -12.77
CA MET A 275 1.79 -17.47 -13.77
C MET A 275 1.65 -18.65 -14.73
N VAL A 276 1.89 -18.43 -16.02
CA VAL A 276 2.18 -19.52 -16.97
C VAL A 276 3.57 -19.29 -17.56
N PRO A 277 4.63 -19.90 -16.99
CA PRO A 277 6.01 -19.61 -17.37
C PRO A 277 6.26 -19.99 -18.83
N LYS A 278 6.78 -19.04 -19.61
CA LYS A 278 6.99 -19.20 -21.06
C LYS A 278 8.43 -19.50 -21.41
N ALA A 279 9.38 -18.84 -20.76
CA ALA A 279 10.80 -18.96 -21.06
C ALA A 279 11.49 -19.93 -20.10
N ALA A 280 12.14 -20.96 -20.65
CA ALA A 280 12.94 -21.91 -19.87
C ALA A 280 14.23 -21.25 -19.35
N GLY A 281 14.68 -21.67 -18.17
CA GLY A 281 15.90 -21.14 -17.56
C GLY A 281 15.78 -20.93 -16.05
N LYS A 282 16.89 -20.57 -15.42
CA LYS A 282 16.97 -20.15 -14.02
C LYS A 282 16.71 -18.65 -13.95
N TRP A 283 15.62 -18.24 -13.32
CA TRP A 283 15.16 -16.86 -13.23
C TRP A 283 15.26 -16.34 -11.80
N LEU A 284 15.37 -15.02 -11.70
CA LEU A 284 15.48 -14.31 -10.43
C LEU A 284 14.09 -13.83 -9.99
N LEU A 285 13.83 -13.94 -8.70
CA LEU A 285 12.75 -13.29 -7.97
C LEU A 285 13.41 -12.35 -6.96
N THR A 286 13.12 -11.06 -7.00
CA THR A 286 13.71 -10.10 -6.07
C THR A 286 12.66 -9.21 -5.44
N CYS A 287 13.00 -8.59 -4.32
CA CYS A 287 12.47 -7.28 -4.00
C CYS A 287 13.17 -6.23 -4.88
N GLN A 288 12.45 -5.24 -5.42
CA GLN A 288 13.02 -4.13 -6.21
C GLN A 288 13.09 -2.82 -5.42
N VAL A 289 12.90 -2.87 -4.10
CA VAL A 289 13.24 -1.76 -3.20
C VAL A 289 14.77 -1.79 -3.02
N ASN A 290 15.44 -0.66 -3.23
CA ASN A 290 16.89 -0.59 -3.46
C ASN A 290 17.72 -1.19 -2.30
N ASP A 291 17.46 -0.74 -1.08
CA ASP A 291 18.03 -1.23 0.16
C ASP A 291 17.77 -2.73 0.37
N HIS A 292 16.53 -3.20 0.17
CA HIS A 292 16.18 -4.63 0.29
C HIS A 292 16.91 -5.49 -0.75
N LEU A 293 17.06 -4.97 -1.96
CA LEU A 293 17.78 -5.63 -3.05
C LEU A 293 19.26 -5.78 -2.69
N GLN A 294 19.90 -4.72 -2.18
CA GLN A 294 21.30 -4.72 -1.76
C GLN A 294 21.56 -5.61 -0.54
N ALA A 295 20.62 -5.60 0.42
CA ALA A 295 20.62 -6.46 1.60
C ALA A 295 20.27 -7.93 1.29
N GLY A 296 20.04 -8.28 0.02
CA GLY A 296 20.01 -9.66 -0.44
C GLY A 296 18.63 -10.32 -0.46
N MET A 297 17.53 -9.55 -0.50
CA MET A 297 16.18 -10.10 -0.60
C MET A 297 15.87 -10.64 -2.02
N GLN A 298 16.52 -11.77 -2.33
CA GLN A 298 16.57 -12.33 -3.67
C GLN A 298 16.54 -13.86 -3.62
N ALA A 299 15.84 -14.46 -4.56
CA ALA A 299 15.66 -15.90 -4.70
C ALA A 299 15.67 -16.34 -6.16
N PHE A 300 15.84 -17.64 -6.40
CA PHE A 300 15.78 -18.22 -7.73
C PHE A 300 14.57 -19.13 -7.92
N TYR A 301 14.02 -19.14 -9.13
CA TYR A 301 13.10 -20.17 -9.61
C TYR A 301 13.55 -20.72 -10.96
N GLU A 302 13.37 -22.02 -11.18
CA GLU A 302 13.87 -22.71 -12.37
C GLU A 302 12.72 -23.23 -13.22
N VAL A 303 12.62 -22.79 -14.47
CA VAL A 303 11.59 -23.24 -15.42
C VAL A 303 12.18 -24.31 -16.34
N LYS A 304 11.60 -25.52 -16.31
CA LYS A 304 12.03 -26.69 -17.09
C LYS A 304 10.97 -27.12 -18.10
N SER A 305 11.42 -27.73 -19.20
CA SER A 305 10.52 -28.40 -20.12
C SER A 305 10.02 -29.72 -19.50
N CYS A 306 8.70 -29.87 -19.37
CA CYS A 306 8.04 -31.02 -18.76
C CYS A 306 7.21 -31.85 -19.77
N GLY A 307 7.62 -31.87 -21.04
CA GLY A 307 7.05 -32.75 -22.07
C GLY A 307 5.78 -32.26 -22.78
N SER A 308 5.37 -31.00 -22.58
CA SER A 308 4.35 -30.35 -23.41
C SER A 308 5.02 -29.43 -24.42
N GLU A 309 5.13 -29.86 -25.68
CA GLU A 309 5.45 -28.96 -26.78
C GLU A 309 4.27 -27.98 -26.94
N ALA A 310 4.46 -26.72 -26.55
CA ALA A 310 3.57 -25.67 -26.98
C ALA A 310 3.71 -25.51 -28.50
N GLY A 311 2.57 -25.44 -29.21
CA GLY A 311 2.59 -25.09 -30.63
C GLY A 311 3.31 -23.76 -30.79
N SER A 312 4.34 -23.72 -31.63
CA SER A 312 4.99 -22.49 -32.06
C SER A 312 3.97 -21.63 -32.80
N THR A 313 3.27 -20.78 -32.06
CA THR A 313 2.40 -19.78 -32.66
C THR A 313 3.36 -18.77 -33.29
N GLU A 314 3.50 -18.79 -34.61
CA GLU A 314 4.21 -17.72 -35.31
C GLU A 314 3.53 -16.41 -34.92
N MET A 315 4.22 -15.59 -34.14
CA MET A 315 3.71 -14.29 -33.74
C MET A 315 3.72 -13.38 -34.97
N GLY A 316 2.56 -13.20 -35.60
CA GLY A 316 2.37 -12.29 -36.74
C GLY A 316 2.38 -10.81 -36.35
N GLY A 317 3.23 -10.41 -35.39
CA GLY A 317 3.44 -9.02 -34.99
C GLY A 317 4.56 -8.34 -35.77
N VAL A 318 4.78 -7.06 -35.50
CA VAL A 318 5.74 -6.21 -36.19
C VAL A 318 7.04 -6.13 -35.40
N VAL A 319 8.18 -6.08 -36.11
CA VAL A 319 9.48 -5.77 -35.49
C VAL A 319 9.63 -4.26 -35.35
N ARG A 320 9.78 -3.76 -34.13
CA ARG A 320 9.97 -2.34 -33.82
C ARG A 320 11.43 -2.09 -33.45
N ASN A 321 12.12 -1.29 -34.25
CA ASN A 321 13.52 -0.95 -34.01
C ASN A 321 13.63 0.38 -33.24
N TYR A 322 14.44 0.39 -32.19
CA TYR A 322 14.77 1.58 -31.40
C TYR A 322 16.29 1.73 -31.29
N TYR A 323 16.76 2.96 -31.37
CA TYR A 323 18.19 3.30 -31.27
C TYR A 323 18.37 4.21 -30.05
N LEU A 324 18.92 3.66 -28.97
CA LEU A 324 19.08 4.35 -27.69
C LEU A 324 20.57 4.53 -27.37
N ALA A 325 20.93 5.67 -26.78
CA ALA A 325 22.25 5.81 -26.18
C ALA A 325 22.18 6.36 -24.77
N ALA A 326 22.99 5.82 -23.86
CA ALA A 326 23.28 6.43 -22.57
C ALA A 326 24.25 7.59 -22.80
N SER A 327 23.97 8.76 -22.22
CA SER A 327 24.84 9.93 -22.37
C SER A 327 24.86 10.75 -21.09
N LYS A 328 26.06 11.12 -20.65
CA LYS A 328 26.28 12.01 -19.51
C LYS A 328 25.75 13.42 -19.81
N VAL A 329 25.07 14.03 -18.84
CA VAL A 329 24.48 15.37 -18.93
C VAL A 329 24.63 16.10 -17.59
N LEU A 330 24.72 17.43 -17.64
CA LEU A 330 24.52 18.25 -16.44
C LEU A 330 23.02 18.48 -16.26
N TRP A 331 22.45 17.95 -15.19
CA TRP A 331 21.04 18.02 -14.85
C TRP A 331 20.78 19.13 -13.82
N SER A 332 19.61 19.77 -13.89
CA SER A 332 19.18 20.76 -12.91
C SER A 332 17.75 20.48 -12.47
N TYR A 333 17.54 20.16 -11.20
CA TYR A 333 16.22 19.78 -10.68
C TYR A 333 15.20 20.92 -10.74
N ALA A 334 15.65 22.18 -10.67
CA ALA A 334 14.82 23.36 -10.84
C ALA A 334 15.52 24.42 -11.71
N PRO A 335 15.42 24.33 -13.05
CA PRO A 335 16.11 25.26 -13.95
C PRO A 335 15.73 26.73 -13.77
N SER A 336 14.56 27.03 -13.19
CA SER A 336 14.14 28.41 -12.91
C SER A 336 14.80 29.02 -11.66
N GLY A 337 15.38 28.20 -10.78
CA GLY A 337 15.85 28.62 -9.45
C GLY A 337 14.74 29.09 -8.50
N ARG A 338 13.47 28.85 -8.86
CA ARG A 338 12.29 29.30 -8.11
C ARG A 338 11.32 28.13 -7.91
N ASP A 339 10.58 28.21 -6.81
CA ASP A 339 9.34 27.46 -6.67
C ASP A 339 8.27 28.17 -7.49
N LEU A 340 7.82 27.54 -8.58
CA LEU A 340 6.84 28.12 -9.50
C LEU A 340 5.41 28.04 -8.97
N ILE A 341 5.16 27.25 -7.92
CA ILE A 341 3.86 27.11 -7.28
C ILE A 341 3.63 28.26 -6.30
N ASN A 342 4.60 28.52 -5.43
CA ASN A 342 4.51 29.61 -4.45
C ASN A 342 5.14 30.93 -4.96
N ASN A 343 5.84 30.90 -6.10
CA ASN A 343 6.53 32.03 -6.72
C ASN A 343 7.62 32.67 -5.85
N VAL A 344 8.47 31.85 -5.24
CA VAL A 344 9.54 32.26 -4.31
C VAL A 344 10.89 31.72 -4.76
N SER A 345 11.98 32.23 -4.18
CA SER A 345 13.32 31.68 -4.43
C SER A 345 13.47 30.33 -3.72
N LEU A 346 14.17 29.37 -4.33
CA LEU A 346 14.42 28.09 -3.68
C LEU A 346 15.44 28.19 -2.54
N THR A 347 16.34 29.17 -2.62
CA THR A 347 17.41 29.43 -1.63
C THR A 347 17.04 30.50 -0.60
N GLU A 348 15.74 30.74 -0.40
CA GLU A 348 15.27 31.66 0.64
C GLU A 348 15.41 30.98 2.01
N ALA A 349 16.06 31.62 2.99
CA ALA A 349 16.28 31.07 4.32
C ALA A 349 14.96 30.66 5.00
N ASP A 350 15.04 29.65 5.88
CA ASP A 350 13.92 29.10 6.65
C ASP A 350 12.82 28.42 5.80
N ARG A 351 13.11 28.07 4.54
CA ARG A 351 12.22 27.26 3.69
C ARG A 351 12.77 25.86 3.50
N ALA A 352 11.87 24.88 3.42
CA ALA A 352 12.21 23.49 3.11
C ALA A 352 13.03 23.33 1.82
N SER A 353 12.78 24.19 0.80
CA SER A 353 13.54 24.14 -0.46
C SER A 353 15.01 24.53 -0.32
N GLU A 354 15.39 25.24 0.74
CA GLU A 354 16.76 25.69 0.95
C GLU A 354 17.69 24.50 1.27
N VAL A 355 17.18 23.47 1.95
CA VAL A 355 17.92 22.23 2.24
C VAL A 355 18.48 21.60 0.96
N PHE A 356 17.66 21.50 -0.10
CA PHE A 356 18.04 20.82 -1.35
C PHE A 356 18.71 21.72 -2.40
N PHE A 357 18.53 23.04 -2.32
CA PHE A 357 18.99 23.98 -3.34
C PHE A 357 20.01 25.00 -2.85
N GLY A 358 20.15 25.15 -1.53
CA GLY A 358 21.19 25.94 -0.88
C GLY A 358 22.58 25.37 -1.11
N THR A 359 23.58 26.22 -0.96
CA THR A 359 25.01 25.86 -1.11
C THR A 359 25.82 26.22 0.14
N ASP A 360 25.13 26.67 1.20
CA ASP A 360 25.74 27.01 2.47
C ASP A 360 25.96 25.71 3.28
N GLY A 361 26.96 25.69 4.16
CA GLY A 361 27.22 24.54 5.04
C GLY A 361 27.68 23.26 4.34
N GLY A 362 28.39 23.37 3.20
CA GLY A 362 28.91 22.19 2.50
C GLY A 362 27.98 21.56 1.45
N ARG A 363 26.73 22.02 1.32
CA ARG A 363 25.73 21.45 0.39
C ARG A 363 26.07 21.65 -1.09
N ILE A 364 25.73 20.67 -1.94
CA ILE A 364 26.00 20.66 -3.39
C ILE A 364 25.01 21.56 -4.17
N GLY A 365 23.77 21.63 -3.71
CA GLY A 365 22.68 22.40 -4.33
C GLY A 365 22.00 21.68 -5.51
N GLY A 366 21.23 22.39 -6.34
CA GLY A 366 20.29 21.76 -7.29
C GLY A 366 20.81 21.30 -8.66
N LYS A 367 22.13 21.05 -8.84
CA LYS A 367 22.74 20.68 -10.14
C LYS A 367 23.73 19.52 -10.01
N TYR A 368 23.53 18.48 -10.83
CA TYR A 368 24.29 17.23 -10.76
C TYR A 368 24.62 16.71 -12.15
N PHE A 369 25.81 16.12 -12.31
CA PHE A 369 26.10 15.25 -13.44
C PHE A 369 25.31 13.96 -13.30
N LYS A 370 24.61 13.60 -14.37
CA LYS A 370 23.74 12.43 -14.48
C LYS A 370 23.95 11.74 -15.81
N VAL A 371 23.42 10.54 -15.98
CA VAL A 371 23.37 9.82 -17.25
C VAL A 371 21.92 9.57 -17.65
N VAL A 372 21.59 9.80 -18.92
CA VAL A 372 20.21 9.67 -19.43
C VAL A 372 20.16 8.88 -20.73
N TYR A 373 19.05 8.18 -20.98
CA TYR A 373 18.77 7.55 -22.28
C TYR A 373 18.28 8.59 -23.29
N LYS A 374 18.89 8.60 -24.48
CA LYS A 374 18.48 9.45 -25.62
C LYS A 374 18.15 8.61 -26.84
N GLU A 375 17.06 8.95 -27.51
CA GLU A 375 16.66 8.31 -28.78
C GLU A 375 17.42 8.92 -29.97
N TYR A 376 17.85 8.07 -30.90
CA TYR A 376 18.48 8.43 -32.17
C TYR A 376 17.64 7.93 -33.35
N THR A 377 17.89 8.51 -34.52
CA THR A 377 17.16 8.15 -35.75
C THR A 377 17.52 6.78 -36.31
N ASP A 378 18.75 6.34 -36.08
CA ASP A 378 19.37 5.16 -36.69
C ASP A 378 20.59 4.66 -35.88
N ASP A 379 21.21 3.57 -36.36
CA ASP A 379 22.36 2.88 -35.76
C ASP A 379 23.69 3.64 -35.90
N THR A 380 23.71 4.78 -36.59
CA THR A 380 24.92 5.64 -36.66
C THR A 380 25.09 6.47 -35.39
N PHE A 381 24.02 6.63 -34.60
CA PHE A 381 23.97 7.46 -33.40
C PHE A 381 24.49 8.90 -33.64
N THR A 382 24.28 9.45 -34.84
CA THR A 382 24.73 10.80 -35.18
C THR A 382 23.66 11.85 -34.87
N THR A 383 22.41 11.55 -35.20
CA THR A 383 21.30 12.51 -35.07
C THR A 383 20.37 12.10 -33.93
N VAL A 384 20.36 12.89 -32.86
CA VAL A 384 19.41 12.74 -31.75
C VAL A 384 18.01 13.08 -32.27
N LYS A 385 17.04 12.23 -31.98
CA LYS A 385 15.65 12.50 -32.34
C LYS A 385 15.14 13.67 -31.50
N PRO A 386 14.68 14.77 -32.12
CA PRO A 386 14.30 15.96 -31.38
C PRO A 386 13.08 15.67 -30.49
N PRO A 387 13.04 16.19 -29.25
CA PRO A 387 11.86 16.07 -28.41
C PRO A 387 10.69 16.77 -29.09
N THR A 388 9.55 16.08 -29.11
CA THR A 388 8.29 16.62 -29.59
C THR A 388 7.65 17.51 -28.52
N GLN A 389 6.66 18.32 -28.89
CA GLN A 389 5.88 19.07 -27.89
C GLN A 389 5.21 18.13 -26.86
N GLU A 390 4.81 16.95 -27.30
CA GLU A 390 4.16 15.93 -26.47
C GLU A 390 5.12 15.20 -25.53
N SER A 391 6.42 15.18 -25.83
CA SER A 391 7.44 14.53 -24.99
C SER A 391 8.19 15.49 -24.07
N ARG A 392 7.83 16.78 -24.02
CA ARG A 392 8.50 17.78 -23.15
C ARG A 392 8.41 17.44 -21.67
N HIS A 393 7.34 16.77 -21.27
CA HIS A 393 7.11 16.37 -19.88
C HIS A 393 7.99 15.21 -19.43
N LEU A 394 8.67 14.48 -20.32
CA LEU A 394 9.46 13.30 -19.93
C LEU A 394 10.63 13.66 -19.01
N GLY A 395 11.13 14.89 -19.06
CA GLY A 395 12.20 15.33 -18.15
C GLY A 395 13.44 14.45 -18.28
N ILE A 396 13.83 13.80 -17.18
CA ILE A 396 15.00 12.92 -17.12
C ILE A 396 14.78 11.56 -17.79
N LEU A 397 13.52 11.16 -17.95
CA LEU A 397 13.15 9.86 -18.48
C LEU A 397 13.68 9.65 -19.91
N GLY A 398 14.07 8.42 -20.19
CA GLY A 398 14.32 7.94 -21.53
C GLY A 398 13.09 8.05 -22.45
N PRO A 399 13.26 7.86 -23.76
CA PRO A 399 12.14 7.83 -24.70
C PRO A 399 11.17 6.69 -24.40
N VAL A 400 9.90 6.91 -24.71
CA VAL A 400 8.85 5.91 -24.50
C VAL A 400 8.94 4.80 -25.55
N LEU A 401 9.27 3.59 -25.13
CA LEU A 401 9.24 2.39 -25.95
C LEU A 401 7.81 1.86 -26.04
N ARG A 402 7.36 1.41 -27.22
CA ARG A 402 5.96 0.98 -27.42
C ARG A 402 5.90 -0.31 -28.20
N ALA A 403 4.98 -1.19 -27.83
CA ALA A 403 4.72 -2.41 -28.55
C ALA A 403 3.29 -2.91 -28.36
N GLU A 404 2.79 -3.69 -29.31
CA GLU A 404 1.55 -4.43 -29.19
C GLU A 404 1.83 -5.91 -28.87
N GLU A 405 0.81 -6.60 -28.35
CA GLU A 405 0.82 -8.05 -28.22
C GLU A 405 1.19 -8.75 -29.54
N GLY A 406 2.25 -9.56 -29.50
CA GLY A 406 2.85 -10.25 -30.63
C GLY A 406 4.03 -9.52 -31.30
N ASP A 407 4.27 -8.24 -30.98
CA ASP A 407 5.40 -7.49 -31.53
C ASP A 407 6.75 -7.96 -30.94
N THR A 408 7.83 -7.66 -31.67
CA THR A 408 9.21 -7.85 -31.22
C THR A 408 9.91 -6.51 -31.17
N LEU A 409 10.44 -6.12 -30.01
CA LEU A 409 11.27 -4.93 -29.86
C LEU A 409 12.72 -5.29 -30.11
N ARG A 410 13.37 -4.55 -31.01
CA ARG A 410 14.80 -4.61 -31.25
C ARG A 410 15.43 -3.30 -30.83
N VAL A 411 16.14 -3.30 -29.71
CA VAL A 411 16.71 -2.09 -29.12
C VAL A 411 18.22 -2.13 -29.29
N THR A 412 18.74 -1.33 -30.22
CA THR A 412 20.18 -1.13 -30.39
C THR A 412 20.62 -0.05 -29.42
N PHE A 413 21.37 -0.45 -28.40
CA PHE A 413 21.90 0.40 -27.35
C PHE A 413 23.37 0.73 -27.62
N MET A 414 23.72 2.00 -27.61
CA MET A 414 25.11 2.50 -27.67
C MET A 414 25.48 3.18 -26.37
N ASN A 415 26.56 2.76 -25.74
CA ASN A 415 27.01 3.43 -24.54
C ASN A 415 27.96 4.59 -24.90
N LYS A 416 27.47 5.84 -24.80
CA LYS A 416 28.28 7.06 -24.97
C LYS A 416 28.69 7.71 -23.65
N ALA A 417 28.41 7.04 -22.52
CA ALA A 417 28.82 7.49 -21.21
C ALA A 417 30.18 6.87 -20.84
N ASP A 418 30.59 7.03 -19.59
CA ASP A 418 31.92 6.75 -19.05
C ASP A 418 31.98 5.50 -18.15
N ARG A 419 30.86 4.78 -17.98
CA ARG A 419 30.77 3.53 -17.21
C ARG A 419 30.01 2.46 -17.96
N ASN A 420 30.08 1.21 -17.50
CA ASN A 420 29.30 0.11 -18.08
C ASN A 420 27.82 0.28 -17.72
N TYR A 421 26.95 0.13 -18.71
CA TYR A 421 25.50 0.25 -18.54
C TYR A 421 24.78 -0.81 -19.38
N SER A 422 23.49 -1.01 -19.11
CA SER A 422 22.66 -1.96 -19.84
C SER A 422 21.25 -1.42 -20.07
N ILE A 423 20.35 -2.27 -20.57
CA ILE A 423 18.90 -2.04 -20.56
C ILE A 423 18.19 -3.34 -20.17
N GLN A 424 17.47 -3.30 -19.07
CA GLN A 424 16.62 -4.36 -18.52
C GLN A 424 15.15 -3.91 -18.62
N PRO A 425 14.29 -4.64 -19.36
CA PRO A 425 12.87 -4.32 -19.44
C PRO A 425 12.06 -4.98 -18.31
N HIS A 426 11.02 -4.30 -17.86
CA HIS A 426 9.84 -4.88 -17.21
C HIS A 426 8.86 -5.43 -18.26
N GLY A 427 8.05 -6.41 -17.87
CA GLY A 427 6.85 -6.84 -18.58
C GLY A 427 7.06 -7.57 -19.91
N LEU A 428 8.30 -7.79 -20.35
CA LEU A 428 8.63 -8.44 -21.62
C LEU A 428 9.28 -9.80 -21.44
N HIS A 429 9.14 -10.64 -22.47
CA HIS A 429 9.80 -11.95 -22.54
C HIS A 429 11.06 -11.85 -23.38
N TYR A 430 12.12 -12.54 -22.98
CA TYR A 430 13.40 -12.50 -23.68
C TYR A 430 14.22 -13.75 -23.39
N ASP A 431 15.07 -14.12 -24.35
CA ASP A 431 16.10 -15.14 -24.11
C ASP A 431 17.14 -14.61 -23.14
N LYS A 432 17.75 -15.51 -22.36
CA LYS A 432 18.76 -15.18 -21.36
C LYS A 432 19.92 -14.34 -21.89
N HIS A 433 20.31 -14.53 -23.15
CA HIS A 433 21.34 -13.75 -23.82
C HIS A 433 21.03 -12.24 -23.91
N PHE A 434 19.74 -11.86 -23.96
CA PHE A 434 19.28 -10.47 -24.06
C PHE A 434 18.86 -9.87 -22.71
N GLN A 435 19.24 -10.51 -21.60
CA GLN A 435 18.97 -10.00 -20.26
C GLN A 435 19.92 -8.83 -19.94
N GLY A 436 19.37 -7.77 -19.33
CA GLY A 436 20.11 -6.55 -18.97
C GLY A 436 20.79 -6.61 -17.60
N THR A 437 20.47 -7.62 -16.78
CA THR A 437 21.06 -7.82 -15.44
C THR A 437 21.93 -9.07 -15.40
N THR A 438 23.00 -9.04 -14.60
CA THR A 438 23.89 -10.20 -14.41
C THR A 438 23.59 -10.96 -13.12
N TYR A 439 23.73 -12.28 -13.18
CA TYR A 439 23.79 -13.17 -12.02
C TYR A 439 24.25 -14.58 -12.45
N GLU A 440 24.69 -15.38 -11.48
CA GLU A 440 25.17 -16.75 -11.65
C GLU A 440 24.05 -17.74 -12.05
N ASP A 441 23.83 -17.85 -13.36
CA ASP A 441 22.94 -18.85 -13.98
C ASP A 441 23.62 -19.69 -15.09
N GLY A 442 24.92 -19.47 -15.34
CA GLY A 442 25.71 -20.21 -16.33
C GLY A 442 25.52 -19.77 -17.80
N VAL A 443 24.80 -18.68 -18.07
CA VAL A 443 24.58 -18.13 -19.42
C VAL A 443 25.36 -16.83 -19.62
N ASP A 444 26.01 -16.68 -20.76
CA ASP A 444 26.68 -15.42 -21.14
C ASP A 444 25.66 -14.34 -21.57
N LYS A 445 25.84 -13.13 -21.02
CA LYS A 445 24.91 -11.98 -21.13
C LYS A 445 25.68 -10.72 -21.51
N PRO A 446 26.21 -10.61 -22.73
CA PRO A 446 27.01 -9.45 -23.14
C PRO A 446 26.24 -8.12 -23.04
N GLY A 447 24.91 -8.15 -23.13
CA GLY A 447 24.06 -6.97 -22.92
C GLY A 447 24.04 -6.47 -21.48
N SER A 448 24.34 -7.28 -20.46
CA SER A 448 24.20 -6.83 -19.07
C SER A 448 25.31 -5.88 -18.61
N HIS A 449 26.36 -5.67 -19.42
CA HIS A 449 27.48 -4.77 -19.12
C HIS A 449 28.08 -4.19 -20.42
N VAL A 450 27.38 -3.30 -21.10
CA VAL A 450 27.89 -2.69 -22.34
C VAL A 450 28.91 -1.62 -21.99
N GLY A 451 30.17 -1.80 -22.42
CA GLY A 451 31.26 -0.89 -22.07
C GLY A 451 31.19 0.47 -22.76
N PRO A 452 31.91 1.50 -22.26
CA PRO A 452 32.01 2.80 -22.91
C PRO A 452 32.46 2.70 -24.37
N GLY A 453 31.67 3.27 -25.29
CA GLY A 453 31.93 3.24 -26.73
C GLY A 453 31.46 1.96 -27.45
N GLU A 454 30.96 0.97 -26.70
CA GLU A 454 30.42 -0.27 -27.27
C GLU A 454 28.90 -0.17 -27.53
N ASN A 455 28.40 -1.12 -28.32
CA ASN A 455 26.97 -1.27 -28.56
C ASN A 455 26.51 -2.72 -28.41
N PHE A 456 25.22 -2.88 -28.12
CA PHE A 456 24.56 -4.17 -28.05
C PHE A 456 23.13 -4.04 -28.57
N THR A 457 22.61 -5.09 -29.22
CA THR A 457 21.23 -5.10 -29.72
C THR A 457 20.39 -6.13 -28.97
N TYR A 458 19.48 -5.63 -28.15
CA TYR A 458 18.50 -6.46 -27.44
C TYR A 458 17.37 -6.89 -28.36
N THR A 459 16.86 -8.09 -28.15
CA THR A 459 15.63 -8.59 -28.79
C THR A 459 14.67 -9.06 -27.70
N TRP A 460 13.54 -8.37 -27.58
CA TRP A 460 12.48 -8.67 -26.61
C TRP A 460 11.16 -8.94 -27.32
N GLN A 461 10.35 -9.80 -26.74
CA GLN A 461 9.10 -10.28 -27.32
C GLN A 461 7.93 -9.93 -26.39
N VAL A 462 6.84 -9.46 -26.99
CA VAL A 462 5.57 -9.26 -26.28
C VAL A 462 4.72 -10.52 -26.47
N ILE A 463 5.01 -11.57 -25.70
CA ILE A 463 4.23 -12.82 -25.80
C ILE A 463 2.87 -12.67 -25.11
N GLU A 464 2.83 -11.89 -24.01
CA GLU A 464 1.61 -11.63 -23.25
C GLU A 464 1.39 -10.12 -23.16
N GLY A 465 0.21 -9.66 -23.60
CA GLY A 465 -0.21 -8.27 -23.50
C GLY A 465 -1.15 -8.01 -22.31
N PRO A 466 -1.81 -6.83 -22.31
CA PRO A 466 -2.82 -6.50 -21.32
C PRO A 466 -3.97 -7.52 -21.31
N SER A 467 -4.43 -7.90 -20.13
CA SER A 467 -5.55 -8.82 -19.96
C SER A 467 -6.88 -8.22 -20.47
N PRO A 468 -7.96 -9.01 -20.58
CA PRO A 468 -9.29 -8.48 -20.89
C PRO A 468 -9.79 -7.40 -19.93
N SER A 469 -9.43 -7.45 -18.64
CA SER A 469 -9.82 -6.46 -17.63
C SER A 469 -8.89 -5.23 -17.60
N ASP A 470 -7.72 -5.32 -18.23
CA ASP A 470 -6.79 -4.20 -18.34
C ASP A 470 -7.23 -3.15 -19.37
N SER A 471 -6.70 -1.94 -19.18
CA SER A 471 -6.71 -0.86 -20.16
C SER A 471 -6.14 -1.31 -21.52
N PRO A 472 -6.43 -0.61 -22.63
CA PRO A 472 -5.87 -0.94 -23.94
C PRO A 472 -4.35 -1.00 -23.97
N CYS A 473 -3.69 -0.23 -23.11
CA CYS A 473 -2.25 -0.26 -22.89
C CYS A 473 -1.96 -0.29 -21.39
N ILE A 474 -0.87 -0.98 -21.00
CA ILE A 474 -0.33 -0.99 -19.64
C ILE A 474 1.13 -0.50 -19.66
N PRO A 475 1.53 0.30 -18.67
CA PRO A 475 2.88 0.83 -18.55
C PRO A 475 3.81 -0.14 -17.81
N TYR A 476 5.04 -0.17 -18.27
CA TYR A 476 6.20 -0.85 -17.68
C TYR A 476 7.38 0.12 -17.66
N LEU A 477 8.47 -0.26 -17.01
CA LEU A 477 9.74 0.48 -17.03
C LEU A 477 10.80 -0.28 -17.83
N TYR A 478 11.79 0.44 -18.30
CA TYR A 478 13.10 -0.12 -18.61
C TYR A 478 14.16 0.72 -17.91
N TYR A 479 15.22 0.08 -17.45
CA TYR A 479 16.27 0.72 -16.66
C TYR A 479 17.60 0.03 -16.92
N SER A 480 18.72 0.61 -16.51
CA SER A 480 20.00 -0.11 -16.57
C SER A 480 20.09 -1.05 -15.38
N GLY A 481 20.37 -2.32 -15.67
CA GLY A 481 20.46 -3.39 -14.69
C GLY A 481 21.90 -3.87 -14.45
N THR A 482 22.91 -3.10 -14.88
CA THR A 482 24.32 -3.40 -14.59
C THR A 482 24.58 -3.27 -13.10
N ASP A 483 24.22 -2.11 -12.53
CA ASP A 483 24.07 -1.88 -11.10
C ASP A 483 22.72 -1.18 -10.92
N PRO A 484 21.63 -1.92 -10.66
CA PRO A 484 20.28 -1.38 -10.74
C PRO A 484 20.07 -0.17 -9.84
N ILE A 485 20.69 -0.16 -8.66
CA ILE A 485 20.54 0.92 -7.67
C ILE A 485 21.29 2.15 -8.18
N LYS A 486 22.60 2.04 -8.40
CA LYS A 486 23.45 3.18 -8.80
C LYS A 486 23.08 3.72 -10.17
N ASP A 487 22.72 2.85 -11.11
CA ASP A 487 22.37 3.26 -12.46
C ASP A 487 21.05 4.06 -12.49
N THR A 488 20.04 3.65 -11.70
CA THR A 488 18.78 4.41 -11.62
C THR A 488 18.94 5.73 -10.88
N SER A 489 19.68 5.76 -9.77
CA SER A 489 20.04 6.99 -9.06
C SER A 489 20.83 7.95 -9.95
N SER A 490 21.69 7.42 -10.83
CA SER A 490 22.40 8.21 -11.84
C SER A 490 21.51 8.75 -12.97
N GLY A 491 20.31 8.20 -13.17
CA GLY A 491 19.29 8.69 -14.11
C GLY A 491 18.85 7.75 -15.24
N LEU A 492 19.31 6.49 -15.27
CA LEU A 492 18.99 5.55 -16.35
C LEU A 492 17.67 4.79 -16.15
N VAL A 493 16.57 5.48 -16.46
CA VAL A 493 15.22 4.91 -16.44
C VAL A 493 14.38 5.47 -17.60
N GLY A 494 13.48 4.66 -18.14
CA GLY A 494 12.53 5.11 -19.15
C GLY A 494 11.24 4.28 -19.18
N PRO A 495 10.16 4.85 -19.74
CA PRO A 495 8.86 4.18 -19.82
C PRO A 495 8.77 3.24 -21.01
N LEU A 496 8.16 2.08 -20.78
CA LEU A 496 7.77 1.09 -21.78
C LEU A 496 6.25 0.96 -21.76
N LEU A 497 5.62 0.87 -22.92
CA LEU A 497 4.17 0.72 -23.05
C LEU A 497 3.84 -0.53 -23.87
N VAL A 498 3.06 -1.43 -23.27
CA VAL A 498 2.60 -2.66 -23.92
C VAL A 498 1.10 -2.57 -24.12
N CYS A 499 0.65 -2.78 -25.36
CA CYS A 499 -0.73 -2.55 -25.77
C CYS A 499 -1.38 -3.80 -26.34
N LYS A 500 -2.71 -3.84 -26.29
CA LYS A 500 -3.51 -4.85 -27.01
C LYS A 500 -3.28 -4.72 -28.52
N LYS A 501 -3.36 -5.84 -29.23
CA LYS A 501 -3.21 -5.86 -30.69
C LYS A 501 -4.17 -4.89 -31.39
N GLY A 502 -3.64 -4.01 -32.24
CA GLY A 502 -4.37 -2.99 -32.97
C GLY A 502 -4.75 -1.74 -32.16
N ALA A 503 -4.32 -1.60 -30.91
CA ALA A 503 -4.60 -0.42 -30.09
C ALA A 503 -3.75 0.81 -30.46
N LEU A 504 -2.57 0.61 -31.05
CA LEU A 504 -1.70 1.70 -31.51
C LEU A 504 -2.08 2.17 -32.92
N GLY A 505 -1.99 3.48 -33.14
CA GLY A 505 -2.13 4.13 -34.45
C GLY A 505 -0.85 4.06 -35.30
N GLU A 506 -0.90 4.60 -36.52
CA GLU A 506 0.26 4.64 -37.42
C GLU A 506 1.45 5.42 -36.83
N ASN A 507 1.16 6.45 -36.03
CA ASN A 507 2.17 7.27 -35.34
C ASN A 507 2.68 6.61 -34.03
N GLY A 508 2.22 5.41 -33.71
CA GLY A 508 2.61 4.67 -32.50
C GLY A 508 1.93 5.11 -31.20
N THR A 509 1.08 6.14 -31.21
CA THR A 509 0.26 6.55 -30.05
C THR A 509 -1.01 5.71 -29.93
N GLN A 510 -1.59 5.62 -28.74
CA GLN A 510 -2.83 4.88 -28.54
C GLN A 510 -4.00 5.54 -29.28
N LYS A 511 -4.82 4.74 -29.96
CA LYS A 511 -6.02 5.21 -30.66
C LYS A 511 -7.07 5.75 -29.67
N GLY A 512 -7.69 6.87 -30.05
CA GLY A 512 -8.79 7.46 -29.29
C GLY A 512 -8.38 8.29 -28.07
N LEU A 513 -7.08 8.56 -27.91
CA LEU A 513 -6.57 9.50 -26.91
C LEU A 513 -6.17 10.82 -27.56
N ASP A 514 -6.39 11.91 -26.82
CA ASP A 514 -5.96 13.25 -27.20
C ASP A 514 -4.58 13.57 -26.60
N LYS A 515 -4.30 13.06 -25.38
CA LYS A 515 -3.01 13.22 -24.68
C LYS A 515 -2.62 11.97 -23.87
N GLU A 516 -1.31 11.74 -23.80
CA GLU A 516 -0.67 10.73 -22.96
C GLU A 516 0.45 11.38 -22.15
N PHE A 517 0.48 11.14 -20.84
CA PHE A 517 1.51 11.66 -19.94
C PHE A 517 2.18 10.52 -19.18
N PHE A 518 3.50 10.63 -18.98
CA PHE A 518 4.33 9.67 -18.28
C PHE A 518 5.00 10.38 -17.10
N LEU A 519 4.71 9.96 -15.87
CA LEU A 519 5.24 10.60 -14.65
C LEU A 519 5.91 9.57 -13.73
N LEU A 520 7.21 9.67 -13.56
CA LEU A 520 7.99 8.97 -12.56
C LEU A 520 8.07 9.83 -11.29
N PHE A 521 7.60 9.28 -10.19
CA PHE A 521 7.76 9.80 -8.83
C PHE A 521 8.88 8.98 -8.18
N SER A 522 9.92 9.67 -7.70
CA SER A 522 11.09 9.03 -7.09
C SER A 522 11.82 10.05 -6.22
N VAL A 523 12.26 9.62 -5.05
CA VAL A 523 13.31 10.28 -4.26
C VAL A 523 14.64 9.88 -4.88
N ILE A 524 15.24 10.77 -5.68
CA ILE A 524 16.49 10.48 -6.38
C ILE A 524 17.65 10.79 -5.42
N ASP A 525 18.15 9.74 -4.79
CA ASP A 525 19.36 9.75 -3.98
C ASP A 525 20.59 9.97 -4.88
N GLU A 526 21.21 11.15 -4.79
CA GLU A 526 22.42 11.47 -5.55
C GLU A 526 23.70 10.89 -4.93
N GLU A 527 23.70 10.41 -3.70
CA GLU A 527 24.85 9.75 -3.07
C GLU A 527 25.08 8.37 -3.68
N MET A 528 23.98 7.68 -4.00
CA MET A 528 24.01 6.44 -4.75
C MET A 528 24.32 6.64 -6.25
N SER A 529 24.48 7.87 -6.72
CA SER A 529 24.90 8.16 -8.10
C SER A 529 26.36 7.77 -8.35
N TRP A 530 26.63 7.21 -9.52
CA TRP A 530 27.98 6.97 -10.02
C TRP A 530 28.84 8.24 -10.15
N TYR A 531 28.20 9.41 -10.14
CA TYR A 531 28.82 10.71 -10.31
C TYR A 531 28.91 11.52 -9.02
N PHE A 532 28.57 10.95 -7.87
CA PHE A 532 28.56 11.66 -6.59
C PHE A 532 29.90 12.33 -6.27
N ASP A 533 31.01 11.57 -6.29
CA ASP A 533 32.37 12.09 -6.12
C ASP A 533 32.71 13.25 -7.08
N GLU A 534 32.25 13.16 -8.33
CA GLU A 534 32.49 14.20 -9.33
C GLU A 534 31.63 15.44 -9.04
N ASN A 535 30.41 15.25 -8.58
CA ASN A 535 29.52 16.32 -8.17
C ASN A 535 30.07 17.07 -6.96
N ILE A 536 30.57 16.37 -5.93
CA ILE A 536 31.26 16.99 -4.79
C ILE A 536 32.45 17.82 -5.27
N ARG A 537 33.31 17.26 -6.13
CA ARG A 537 34.50 17.98 -6.65
C ARG A 537 34.15 19.21 -7.48
N MET A 538 33.02 19.18 -8.18
CA MET A 538 32.63 20.24 -9.14
C MET A 538 31.76 21.33 -8.50
N PHE A 539 30.93 20.97 -7.53
CA PHE A 539 29.90 21.84 -6.96
C PHE A 539 29.98 21.95 -5.43
N GLY A 540 30.59 20.99 -4.75
CA GLY A 540 30.81 21.02 -3.30
C GLY A 540 31.89 22.01 -2.87
N THR A 541 32.12 22.07 -1.56
CA THR A 541 33.08 22.97 -0.92
C THR A 541 34.07 22.19 -0.05
N ASN A 542 35.03 22.87 0.59
CA ASN A 542 35.94 22.22 1.54
C ASN A 542 35.23 21.79 2.85
N GLU A 543 33.99 22.23 3.06
CA GLU A 543 33.16 21.91 4.23
C GLU A 543 32.20 20.74 3.95
N THR A 544 32.16 20.22 2.72
CA THR A 544 31.33 19.08 2.37
C THR A 544 31.87 17.81 3.03
N ASP A 545 31.09 17.25 3.95
CA ASP A 545 31.32 15.99 4.67
C ASP A 545 30.20 15.02 4.31
N ASP A 546 30.54 13.90 3.68
CA ASP A 546 29.58 12.89 3.21
C ASP A 546 29.10 11.95 4.35
N GLU A 547 29.63 12.10 5.56
CA GLU A 547 29.11 11.42 6.76
C GLU A 547 28.10 12.29 7.55
N ASP A 548 27.86 13.54 7.11
CA ASP A 548 26.91 14.45 7.76
C ASP A 548 25.48 14.21 7.26
N LYS A 549 24.56 13.86 8.17
CA LYS A 549 23.14 13.62 7.88
C LYS A 549 22.44 14.82 7.21
N ASP A 550 22.86 16.05 7.52
CA ASP A 550 22.29 17.25 6.87
C ASP A 550 22.72 17.36 5.40
N ILE A 551 23.90 16.81 5.05
CA ILE A 551 24.40 16.75 3.68
C ILE A 551 23.73 15.59 2.93
N GLU A 552 23.58 14.44 3.58
CA GLU A 552 22.82 13.28 3.06
C GLU A 552 21.41 13.71 2.63
N GLU A 553 20.65 14.33 3.55
CA GLU A 553 19.29 14.82 3.27
C GLU A 553 19.28 15.83 2.10
N SER A 554 20.29 16.71 2.01
CA SER A 554 20.37 17.71 0.93
C SER A 554 20.49 17.10 -0.47
N ASN A 555 20.94 15.85 -0.55
CA ASN A 555 21.16 15.09 -1.78
C ASN A 555 19.98 14.17 -2.15
N LEU A 556 18.94 14.08 -1.30
CA LEU A 556 17.71 13.33 -1.55
C LEU A 556 16.71 14.16 -2.38
N MET A 557 16.80 14.05 -3.71
CA MET A 557 16.05 14.92 -4.62
C MET A 557 14.65 14.37 -4.95
N HIS A 558 13.66 14.84 -4.19
CA HIS A 558 12.24 14.48 -4.27
C HIS A 558 11.54 14.96 -5.57
N ALA A 559 11.66 14.20 -6.65
CA ALA A 559 11.40 14.71 -7.99
C ALA A 559 10.26 13.99 -8.74
N VAL A 560 9.60 14.75 -9.63
CA VAL A 560 8.72 14.20 -10.68
C VAL A 560 9.42 14.35 -12.03
N ASN A 561 9.74 13.24 -12.69
CA ASN A 561 10.54 13.23 -13.93
C ASN A 561 11.88 13.99 -13.80
N GLY A 562 12.50 13.97 -12.61
CA GLY A 562 13.73 14.70 -12.31
C GLY A 562 13.55 16.22 -12.19
N ARG A 563 12.33 16.72 -11.95
CA ARG A 563 12.04 18.13 -11.66
C ARG A 563 11.32 18.30 -10.33
N MET A 564 11.54 19.44 -9.68
CA MET A 564 10.98 19.78 -8.36
C MET A 564 10.28 21.15 -8.38
N TYR A 565 9.41 21.39 -7.40
CA TYR A 565 8.79 22.70 -7.13
C TYR A 565 8.15 23.37 -8.36
N GLY A 566 7.38 22.61 -9.15
CA GLY A 566 6.66 23.13 -10.31
C GLY A 566 7.47 23.29 -11.60
N ASN A 567 8.74 22.89 -11.63
CA ASN A 567 9.63 23.11 -12.77
C ASN A 567 9.44 22.13 -13.96
N LEU A 568 8.51 21.18 -13.88
CA LEU A 568 8.18 20.28 -14.99
C LEU A 568 7.29 20.97 -16.03
N GLN A 569 7.73 20.97 -17.29
CA GLN A 569 7.02 21.61 -18.40
C GLN A 569 6.29 20.59 -19.28
N GLY A 570 5.28 21.04 -20.02
CA GLY A 570 4.63 20.23 -21.05
C GLY A 570 3.42 19.42 -20.59
N LEU A 571 2.89 19.70 -19.38
CA LEU A 571 1.64 19.13 -18.87
C LEU A 571 0.44 20.02 -19.26
N GLU A 572 0.23 20.18 -20.56
CA GLU A 572 -0.81 21.04 -21.15
C GLU A 572 -1.83 20.18 -21.90
N MET A 573 -3.12 20.37 -21.59
CA MET A 573 -4.23 19.67 -22.23
C MET A 573 -5.45 20.57 -22.40
N CYS A 574 -6.41 20.16 -23.21
CA CYS A 574 -7.65 20.89 -23.42
C CYS A 574 -8.79 20.33 -22.58
N ALA A 575 -9.71 21.20 -22.17
CA ALA A 575 -10.92 20.78 -21.48
C ALA A 575 -11.77 19.88 -22.40
N GLY A 576 -12.10 18.68 -21.90
CA GLY A 576 -12.84 17.64 -22.62
C GLY A 576 -11.97 16.60 -23.35
N ASP A 577 -10.64 16.78 -23.36
CA ASP A 577 -9.70 15.80 -23.93
C ASP A 577 -9.83 14.43 -23.23
N ASN A 578 -9.55 13.35 -23.97
CA ASN A 578 -9.35 12.03 -23.39
C ASN A 578 -7.86 11.88 -23.07
N VAL A 579 -7.54 11.93 -21.78
CA VAL A 579 -6.16 11.95 -21.28
C VAL A 579 -5.89 10.67 -20.51
N VAL A 580 -4.74 10.05 -20.78
CA VAL A 580 -4.23 8.94 -19.96
C VAL A 580 -2.93 9.34 -19.30
N TRP A 581 -2.86 9.08 -18.00
CA TRP A 581 -1.68 9.23 -17.17
C TRP A 581 -1.11 7.85 -16.88
N TYR A 582 0.15 7.66 -17.25
CA TYR A 582 0.97 6.53 -16.88
C TYR A 582 1.94 6.99 -15.81
N THR A 583 1.84 6.41 -14.61
CA THR A 583 2.65 6.82 -13.46
C THR A 583 3.51 5.68 -12.96
N PHE A 584 4.68 6.00 -12.44
CA PHE A 584 5.72 5.05 -12.03
C PHE A 584 6.29 5.44 -10.68
N GLY A 585 6.61 4.46 -9.83
CA GLY A 585 7.41 4.63 -8.62
C GLY A 585 8.76 3.93 -8.76
N LEU A 586 9.80 4.46 -8.13
CA LEU A 586 11.17 3.91 -8.14
C LEU A 586 11.96 4.43 -6.94
N GLY A 587 12.75 3.57 -6.29
CA GLY A 587 13.68 3.95 -5.23
C GLY A 587 13.65 2.99 -4.04
N THR A 588 13.63 3.52 -2.81
CA THR A 588 13.75 2.75 -1.56
C THR A 588 12.40 2.61 -0.84
N GLU A 589 12.39 2.16 0.41
CA GLU A 589 11.23 2.09 1.30
C GLU A 589 10.57 3.45 1.57
N VAL A 590 11.29 4.57 1.44
CA VAL A 590 10.69 5.91 1.56
C VAL A 590 9.80 6.26 0.36
N ASP A 591 9.96 5.57 -0.78
CA ASP A 591 9.23 5.85 -2.03
C ASP A 591 7.77 5.34 -2.03
N ILE A 592 7.00 5.71 -1.01
CA ILE A 592 5.54 5.65 -1.00
C ILE A 592 4.99 6.94 -1.57
N HIS A 593 4.25 6.85 -2.67
CA HIS A 593 3.74 8.05 -3.34
C HIS A 593 2.22 8.06 -3.41
N GLY A 594 1.58 9.03 -2.75
CA GLY A 594 0.17 9.35 -2.92
C GLY A 594 -0.05 10.44 -3.97
N VAL A 595 0.00 10.10 -5.27
CA VAL A 595 -0.07 11.05 -6.38
C VAL A 595 -1.49 11.60 -6.57
N TYR A 596 -1.73 12.81 -6.07
CA TYR A 596 -3.01 13.50 -6.13
C TYR A 596 -3.11 14.47 -7.30
N PHE A 597 -4.25 14.45 -8.00
CA PHE A 597 -4.58 15.38 -9.07
C PHE A 597 -5.62 16.40 -8.59
N GLU A 598 -5.17 17.64 -8.37
CA GLU A 598 -6.05 18.69 -7.89
C GLU A 598 -7.17 19.00 -8.87
N GLY A 599 -8.41 19.09 -8.38
CA GLY A 599 -9.56 19.62 -9.13
C GLY A 599 -10.14 18.70 -10.19
N ASN A 600 -9.51 17.55 -10.46
CA ASN A 600 -9.99 16.56 -11.43
C ASN A 600 -9.85 15.14 -10.88
N THR A 601 -10.91 14.36 -11.00
CA THR A 601 -10.91 12.92 -10.72
C THR A 601 -10.58 12.12 -11.98
N PHE A 602 -10.06 10.91 -11.82
CA PHE A 602 -9.83 9.97 -12.91
C PHE A 602 -10.51 8.62 -12.65
N LYS A 603 -10.50 7.76 -13.67
CA LYS A 603 -10.92 6.37 -13.58
C LYS A 603 -9.70 5.45 -13.53
N LYS A 604 -9.68 4.56 -12.54
CA LYS A 604 -8.74 3.44 -12.41
C LYS A 604 -9.58 2.17 -12.26
N GLN A 605 -9.45 1.21 -13.18
CA GLN A 605 -10.20 -0.05 -13.15
C GLN A 605 -11.73 0.14 -12.94
N SER A 606 -12.35 1.08 -13.65
CA SER A 606 -13.78 1.44 -13.53
C SER A 606 -14.24 2.08 -12.21
N THR A 607 -13.32 2.31 -11.27
CA THR A 607 -13.55 3.09 -10.04
C THR A 607 -13.15 4.55 -10.21
N THR A 608 -13.75 5.44 -9.41
CA THR A 608 -13.40 6.86 -9.35
C THR A 608 -12.40 7.11 -8.24
N ARG A 609 -11.26 7.71 -8.58
CA ARG A 609 -10.26 8.17 -7.61
C ARG A 609 -9.68 9.52 -8.06
N ASP A 610 -8.96 10.17 -7.18
CA ASP A 610 -8.18 11.39 -7.46
C ASP A 610 -6.73 11.30 -6.96
N THR A 611 -6.41 10.24 -6.21
CA THR A 611 -5.05 9.88 -5.77
C THR A 611 -4.64 8.50 -6.28
N ILE A 612 -3.39 8.36 -6.74
CA ILE A 612 -2.77 7.09 -7.17
C ILE A 612 -1.65 6.75 -6.20
N ASN A 613 -1.66 5.54 -5.64
CA ASN A 613 -0.53 5.04 -4.84
C ASN A 613 0.51 4.39 -5.75
N LEU A 614 1.80 4.70 -5.53
CA LEU A 614 2.95 4.09 -6.20
C LEU A 614 4.02 3.74 -5.17
N PHE A 615 4.77 2.70 -5.50
CA PHE A 615 5.90 2.12 -4.76
C PHE A 615 7.04 1.79 -5.73
N PRO A 616 8.25 1.44 -5.28
CA PRO A 616 9.36 1.12 -6.16
C PRO A 616 9.02 0.08 -7.23
N HIS A 617 9.36 0.36 -8.48
CA HIS A 617 9.08 -0.47 -9.67
C HIS A 617 7.60 -0.75 -9.97
N THR A 618 6.67 -0.09 -9.30
CA THR A 618 5.24 -0.22 -9.60
C THR A 618 4.78 0.79 -10.65
N THR A 619 3.74 0.42 -11.38
CA THR A 619 3.16 1.27 -12.41
C THR A 619 1.64 1.36 -12.27
N ALA A 620 1.06 2.48 -12.71
CA ALA A 620 -0.38 2.65 -12.74
C ALA A 620 -0.84 3.41 -13.98
N THR A 621 -2.07 3.12 -14.40
CA THR A 621 -2.76 3.81 -15.49
C THR A 621 -4.02 4.49 -14.96
N ALA A 622 -4.17 5.77 -15.24
CA ALA A 622 -5.35 6.56 -14.89
C ALA A 622 -5.92 7.25 -16.13
N SER A 623 -7.22 7.01 -16.39
CA SER A 623 -7.95 7.66 -17.49
C SER A 623 -8.72 8.86 -16.97
N MET A 624 -8.45 10.05 -17.51
CA MET A 624 -9.02 11.31 -17.09
C MET A 624 -9.69 12.02 -18.25
N GLN A 625 -10.82 12.68 -17.96
CA GLN A 625 -11.43 13.65 -18.87
C GLN A 625 -11.56 14.98 -18.11
N PRO A 626 -10.58 15.90 -18.26
CA PRO A 626 -10.54 17.13 -17.48
C PRO A 626 -11.63 18.08 -17.96
N ASN A 627 -12.50 18.50 -17.05
CA ASN A 627 -13.63 19.38 -17.36
C ASN A 627 -13.57 20.73 -16.65
N THR A 628 -12.54 20.94 -15.83
CA THR A 628 -12.35 22.16 -15.04
C THR A 628 -11.16 22.94 -15.62
N PRO A 629 -11.40 23.97 -16.45
CA PRO A 629 -10.32 24.81 -16.96
C PRO A 629 -9.57 25.51 -15.83
N GLY A 630 -8.27 25.68 -15.98
CA GLY A 630 -7.41 26.31 -14.98
C GLY A 630 -6.05 25.60 -14.85
N VAL A 631 -5.20 26.20 -14.02
CA VAL A 631 -3.93 25.59 -13.59
C VAL A 631 -4.20 24.82 -12.31
N HIS A 632 -3.80 23.56 -12.31
CA HIS A 632 -4.01 22.62 -11.22
C HIS A 632 -2.67 22.02 -10.81
N GLU A 633 -2.62 21.47 -9.61
CA GLU A 633 -1.43 20.79 -9.08
C GLU A 633 -1.54 19.27 -9.24
N VAL A 634 -0.44 18.63 -9.60
CA VAL A 634 -0.22 17.19 -9.39
C VAL A 634 0.90 17.03 -8.37
N SER A 635 0.63 16.41 -7.23
CA SER A 635 1.56 16.35 -6.11
C SER A 635 1.48 15.06 -5.32
N CYS A 636 2.59 14.68 -4.68
CA CYS A 636 2.57 13.64 -3.68
C CYS A 636 1.85 14.13 -2.40
N ARG A 637 1.06 13.25 -1.78
CA ARG A 637 0.32 13.53 -0.54
C ARG A 637 1.02 13.06 0.73
N VAL A 638 2.13 12.35 0.58
CA VAL A 638 3.11 12.15 1.65
C VAL A 638 3.72 13.51 2.01
N THR A 639 3.70 13.86 3.29
CA THR A 639 4.00 15.23 3.75
C THR A 639 5.43 15.64 3.46
N ASP A 640 6.41 14.75 3.62
CA ASP A 640 7.82 15.07 3.41
C ASP A 640 8.11 15.21 1.93
N HIS A 641 7.65 14.28 1.09
CA HIS A 641 7.71 14.42 -0.37
C HIS A 641 7.05 15.73 -0.85
N PHE A 642 5.92 16.12 -0.26
CA PHE A 642 5.24 17.37 -0.60
C PHE A 642 6.07 18.60 -0.22
N SER A 643 6.67 18.61 0.98
CA SER A 643 7.48 19.73 1.49
C SER A 643 8.79 19.87 0.72
N ALA A 644 9.42 18.73 0.40
CA ALA A 644 10.67 18.60 -0.34
C ALA A 644 10.53 18.87 -1.84
N GLY A 645 9.30 19.06 -2.35
CA GLY A 645 9.07 19.64 -3.67
C GLY A 645 8.60 18.68 -4.76
N MET A 646 8.10 17.50 -4.39
CA MET A 646 7.48 16.52 -5.30
C MET A 646 6.08 16.96 -5.76
N ARG A 647 6.04 18.11 -6.46
CA ARG A 647 4.83 18.84 -6.84
C ARG A 647 5.04 19.51 -8.19
N GLN A 648 4.07 19.36 -9.10
CA GLN A 648 4.08 19.94 -10.44
C GLN A 648 2.75 20.61 -10.78
N GLN A 649 2.74 21.43 -11.83
CA GLN A 649 1.51 22.07 -12.34
C GLN A 649 1.11 21.47 -13.69
N TYR A 650 -0.19 21.30 -13.89
CA TYR A 650 -0.78 20.98 -15.19
C TYR A 650 -1.86 22.00 -15.57
N SER A 651 -1.95 22.34 -16.86
CA SER A 651 -2.92 23.31 -17.37
C SER A 651 -4.03 22.62 -18.17
N VAL A 652 -5.27 23.00 -17.88
CA VAL A 652 -6.46 22.62 -18.64
C VAL A 652 -6.99 23.86 -19.35
N ASP A 653 -6.77 23.94 -20.65
CA ASP A 653 -7.09 25.12 -21.47
C ASP A 653 -8.42 24.97 -22.20
N LEU A 654 -9.07 26.10 -22.52
CA LEU A 654 -10.26 26.13 -23.37
C LEU A 654 -9.85 26.14 -24.84
N CYS A 655 -9.89 24.98 -25.49
CA CYS A 655 -9.46 24.84 -26.89
C CYS A 655 -10.62 24.88 -27.90
N PRO A 656 -10.41 25.38 -29.13
CA PRO A 656 -11.47 25.54 -30.14
C PRO A 656 -12.07 24.22 -30.68
N ARG A 657 -11.32 23.11 -30.60
CA ARG A 657 -11.69 21.81 -31.21
C ARG A 657 -12.93 21.19 -30.58
N HIS A 658 -13.17 21.44 -29.30
CA HIS A 658 -14.36 21.00 -28.61
C HIS A 658 -15.27 22.22 -28.40
N LYS A 659 -16.45 22.23 -29.06
CA LYS A 659 -17.53 23.14 -28.63
C LYS A 659 -17.83 22.77 -27.18
N PHE A 660 -17.27 23.52 -26.23
CA PHE A 660 -17.46 23.29 -24.82
C PHE A 660 -18.95 23.41 -24.53
N LYS A 661 -19.64 22.27 -24.55
CA LYS A 661 -20.98 22.17 -23.96
C LYS A 661 -20.70 22.17 -22.49
N GLN A 662 -20.73 23.36 -21.89
CA GLN A 662 -20.72 23.52 -20.44
C GLN A 662 -21.66 22.45 -19.87
N ALA A 663 -21.08 21.44 -19.20
CA ALA A 663 -21.77 20.23 -18.81
C ALA A 663 -22.62 20.49 -17.56
N TYR A 664 -23.45 21.53 -17.60
CA TYR A 664 -24.50 21.87 -16.65
C TYR A 664 -25.55 22.69 -17.41
N LYS A 665 -26.39 22.00 -18.20
CA LYS A 665 -27.61 22.59 -18.79
C LYS A 665 -28.84 22.47 -17.87
N GLY A 666 -28.64 22.05 -16.62
CA GLY A 666 -29.60 22.16 -15.53
C GLY A 666 -28.85 22.62 -14.28
N GLY A 667 -29.44 23.48 -13.46
CA GLY A 667 -28.87 23.85 -12.16
C GLY A 667 -28.72 22.65 -11.23
N PRO A 668 -28.15 22.83 -10.02
CA PRO A 668 -28.02 21.73 -9.06
C PRO A 668 -29.38 21.12 -8.76
N THR A 669 -29.43 19.79 -8.69
CA THR A 669 -30.69 19.06 -8.43
C THR A 669 -31.24 19.38 -7.04
N LYS A 670 -30.35 19.54 -6.07
CA LYS A 670 -30.64 19.91 -4.68
C LYS A 670 -29.42 20.63 -4.08
N ILE A 671 -29.68 21.51 -3.11
CA ILE A 671 -28.65 22.18 -2.31
C ILE A 671 -28.64 21.55 -0.92
N VAL A 672 -27.45 21.23 -0.43
CA VAL A 672 -27.23 20.62 0.90
C VAL A 672 -26.33 21.55 1.68
N GLN A 673 -26.84 22.11 2.77
CA GLN A 673 -26.13 23.12 3.55
C GLN A 673 -25.53 22.53 4.82
N TYR A 674 -24.27 22.90 5.10
CA TYR A 674 -23.52 22.56 6.30
C TYR A 674 -22.96 23.82 6.96
N PHE A 675 -23.04 23.90 8.29
CA PHE A 675 -22.43 24.97 9.09
C PHE A 675 -21.27 24.39 9.87
N ILE A 676 -20.03 24.69 9.45
CA ILE A 676 -18.82 24.07 10.00
C ILE A 676 -17.91 25.15 10.57
N SER A 677 -17.30 24.91 11.72
CA SER A 677 -16.24 25.78 12.23
C SER A 677 -14.94 25.03 12.49
N ALA A 678 -13.82 25.71 12.32
CA ALA A 678 -12.54 25.32 12.90
C ALA A 678 -12.45 25.91 14.31
N GLU A 679 -12.28 25.07 15.32
CA GLU A 679 -12.21 25.49 16.73
C GLU A 679 -11.10 24.77 17.50
N GLU A 680 -10.43 25.52 18.38
CA GLU A 680 -9.32 25.03 19.20
C GLU A 680 -9.84 24.28 20.42
N ILE A 681 -9.28 23.10 20.67
CA ILE A 681 -9.63 22.24 21.80
C ILE A 681 -8.37 21.66 22.44
N VAL A 682 -8.49 21.21 23.69
CA VAL A 682 -7.52 20.26 24.26
C VAL A 682 -7.96 18.86 23.86
N TRP A 683 -7.13 18.19 23.08
CA TRP A 683 -7.30 16.81 22.71
C TRP A 683 -6.43 15.93 23.60
N ASP A 684 -6.98 14.80 24.04
CA ASP A 684 -6.28 13.79 24.82
C ASP A 684 -6.30 12.50 24.02
N PHE A 685 -5.16 12.04 23.52
CA PHE A 685 -5.06 10.83 22.70
C PHE A 685 -5.36 9.55 23.51
N SER A 686 -5.01 9.55 24.80
CA SER A 686 -5.17 8.42 25.71
C SER A 686 -5.75 8.86 27.08
N PRO A 687 -7.07 9.17 27.15
CA PRO A 687 -7.68 9.57 28.41
C PRO A 687 -7.65 8.50 29.50
N LYS A 688 -7.56 7.22 29.11
CA LYS A 688 -7.44 6.07 29.99
C LYS A 688 -6.32 5.15 29.51
N ARG A 689 -5.54 4.62 30.46
CA ARG A 689 -4.46 3.66 30.21
C ARG A 689 -4.78 2.23 30.68
N ASP A 690 -5.99 1.99 31.18
CA ASP A 690 -6.38 0.69 31.74
C ASP A 690 -6.27 -0.44 30.70
N TRP A 691 -6.68 -0.16 29.45
CA TRP A 691 -6.67 -1.14 28.36
C TRP A 691 -5.25 -1.49 27.90
N GLU A 692 -4.38 -0.49 27.77
CA GLU A 692 -2.95 -0.64 27.47
C GLU A 692 -2.27 -1.59 28.48
N LEU A 693 -2.43 -1.29 29.76
CA LEU A 693 -1.80 -2.05 30.84
C LEU A 693 -2.38 -3.47 30.96
N GLU A 694 -3.69 -3.65 30.81
CA GLU A 694 -4.32 -4.99 30.82
C GLU A 694 -3.83 -5.83 29.64
N LYS A 695 -3.74 -5.25 28.43
CA LYS A 695 -3.31 -5.99 27.23
C LYS A 695 -1.87 -6.46 27.36
N HIS A 696 -0.95 -5.57 27.72
CA HIS A 696 0.47 -5.89 27.79
C HIS A 696 0.86 -6.65 29.07
N HIS A 697 -0.02 -6.71 30.08
CA HIS A 697 0.28 -7.31 31.39
C HIS A 697 1.51 -6.70 32.08
N VAL A 698 1.70 -5.38 31.92
CA VAL A 698 2.88 -4.62 32.37
C VAL A 698 2.50 -3.48 33.30
N THR A 699 3.51 -2.90 33.95
CA THR A 699 3.37 -1.67 34.72
C THR A 699 3.41 -0.43 33.82
N LEU A 700 3.15 0.75 34.40
CA LEU A 700 3.24 2.04 33.69
C LEU A 700 4.64 2.34 33.14
N ASP A 701 5.69 1.89 33.82
CA ASP A 701 7.08 2.16 33.46
C ASP A 701 7.56 1.23 32.33
N ASP A 702 7.06 -0.01 32.30
CA ASP A 702 7.44 -1.05 31.33
C ASP A 702 6.54 -1.11 30.10
N SER A 703 5.52 -0.25 30.03
CA SER A 703 4.58 -0.23 28.89
C SER A 703 5.22 0.39 27.65
N PRO A 704 5.02 -0.18 26.45
CA PRO A 704 5.42 0.47 25.19
C PRO A 704 4.90 1.90 25.06
N GLY A 705 3.69 2.17 25.57
CA GLY A 705 3.11 3.51 25.56
C GLY A 705 3.78 4.53 26.49
N ASN A 706 4.77 4.14 27.29
CA ASN A 706 5.53 5.04 28.14
C ASN A 706 6.18 6.19 27.35
N ILE A 707 6.66 5.93 26.13
CA ILE A 707 7.26 6.96 25.26
C ILE A 707 6.23 8.02 24.86
N PHE A 708 5.04 7.60 24.44
CA PHE A 708 4.05 8.48 23.80
C PHE A 708 3.06 9.15 24.78
N VAL A 709 2.58 8.42 25.79
CA VAL A 709 1.45 8.89 26.62
C VAL A 709 1.83 9.31 28.04
N ARG A 710 3.03 8.97 28.52
CA ARG A 710 3.48 9.42 29.83
C ARG A 710 3.94 10.88 29.78
N ARG A 711 3.54 11.63 30.80
CA ARG A 711 4.04 12.97 31.05
C ARG A 711 5.21 12.93 32.03
N GLY A 712 6.26 13.71 31.76
CA GLY A 712 7.42 13.88 32.64
C GLY A 712 8.74 13.77 31.89
N GLY A 713 9.83 14.28 32.50
CA GLY A 713 11.09 14.47 31.77
C GLY A 713 10.92 15.52 30.67
N ASN A 714 11.38 15.21 29.45
CA ASN A 714 11.21 16.04 28.26
C ASN A 714 9.88 15.79 27.52
N LYS A 715 9.00 14.89 27.97
CA LYS A 715 7.82 14.42 27.21
C LYS A 715 6.52 15.14 27.57
N ILE A 716 5.76 15.59 26.56
CA ILE A 716 4.47 16.30 26.73
C ILE A 716 3.39 15.37 27.30
N GLY A 717 3.35 14.11 26.84
CA GLY A 717 2.37 13.10 27.21
C GLY A 717 1.12 13.14 26.32
N SER A 718 -0.02 12.60 26.78
CA SER A 718 -1.16 12.35 25.88
C SER A 718 -2.02 13.57 25.49
N ARG A 719 -1.76 14.77 26.04
CA ARG A 719 -2.65 15.94 25.91
C ARG A 719 -2.01 17.05 25.12
N TYR A 720 -2.70 17.50 24.07
CA TYR A 720 -2.25 18.54 23.17
C TYR A 720 -3.37 19.52 22.88
N LYS A 721 -3.04 20.80 22.75
CA LYS A 721 -3.91 21.77 22.10
C LYS A 721 -3.90 21.49 20.60
N LYS A 722 -5.09 21.41 20.01
CA LYS A 722 -5.34 21.09 18.61
C LYS A 722 -6.44 21.97 18.04
N VAL A 723 -6.60 21.97 16.72
CA VAL A 723 -7.75 22.59 16.03
C VAL A 723 -8.53 21.55 15.25
N VAL A 724 -9.86 21.59 15.33
CA VAL A 724 -10.72 20.56 14.75
C VAL A 724 -11.95 21.16 14.07
N TYR A 725 -12.46 20.46 13.06
CA TYR A 725 -13.75 20.81 12.45
C TYR A 725 -14.93 20.33 13.29
N ARG A 726 -15.94 21.18 13.46
CA ARG A 726 -17.18 20.85 14.19
C ARG A 726 -18.41 21.44 13.50
N GLU A 727 -19.52 20.73 13.60
CA GLU A 727 -20.79 21.10 12.96
C GLU A 727 -21.69 21.91 13.91
N TYR A 728 -22.40 22.87 13.36
CA TYR A 728 -23.36 23.74 14.03
C TYR A 728 -24.74 23.62 13.38
N THR A 729 -25.78 24.03 14.11
CA THR A 729 -27.17 23.94 13.61
C THR A 729 -27.51 24.96 12.54
N ASP A 730 -26.83 26.11 12.54
CA ASP A 730 -27.15 27.26 11.70
C ASP A 730 -25.97 28.25 11.59
N GLU A 731 -26.16 29.29 10.77
CA GLU A 731 -25.19 30.36 10.47
C GLU A 731 -24.83 31.26 11.67
N THR A 732 -25.52 31.14 12.80
CA THR A 732 -25.19 31.93 14.01
C THR A 732 -23.97 31.36 14.73
N PHE A 733 -23.66 30.06 14.52
CA PHE A 733 -22.60 29.31 15.20
C PHE A 733 -22.69 29.37 16.75
N THR A 734 -23.92 29.41 17.28
CA THR A 734 -24.19 29.45 18.72
C THR A 734 -24.41 28.07 19.31
N VAL A 735 -25.12 27.17 18.61
CA VAL A 735 -25.44 25.82 19.07
C VAL A 735 -24.63 24.79 18.28
N GLN A 736 -23.62 24.21 18.91
CA GLN A 736 -22.87 23.11 18.34
C GLN A 736 -23.75 21.85 18.27
N LYS A 737 -23.76 21.19 17.12
CA LYS A 737 -24.52 19.96 16.90
C LYS A 737 -23.88 18.83 17.70
N LYS A 738 -24.65 18.24 18.62
CA LYS A 738 -24.18 17.10 19.42
C LYS A 738 -24.04 15.87 18.53
N ARG A 739 -22.86 15.24 18.55
CA ARG A 739 -22.64 13.96 17.87
C ARG A 739 -23.58 12.91 18.42
N GLN A 740 -24.25 12.20 17.51
CA GLN A 740 -25.07 11.06 17.88
C GLN A 740 -24.19 9.91 18.38
N PRO A 741 -24.73 8.95 19.15
CA PRO A 741 -23.96 7.78 19.59
C PRO A 741 -23.31 7.02 18.43
N ALA A 742 -23.96 6.98 17.25
CA ALA A 742 -23.42 6.37 16.04
C ALA A 742 -22.19 7.11 15.47
N GLN A 743 -22.00 8.39 15.80
CA GLN A 743 -20.89 9.24 15.36
C GLN A 743 -19.82 9.46 16.44
N GLN A 744 -19.94 8.79 17.60
CA GLN A 744 -18.96 8.88 18.68
C GLN A 744 -17.55 8.49 18.18
N HIS A 745 -17.49 7.52 17.27
CA HIS A 745 -16.25 7.03 16.68
C HIS A 745 -15.47 8.07 15.88
N LEU A 746 -16.08 9.18 15.44
CA LEU A 746 -15.37 10.16 14.59
C LEU A 746 -14.15 10.80 15.28
N GLY A 747 -14.06 10.73 16.61
CA GLY A 747 -12.85 11.14 17.31
C GLY A 747 -12.44 12.58 16.97
N ILE A 748 -11.19 12.76 16.53
CA ILE A 748 -10.67 14.07 16.18
C ILE A 748 -11.33 14.65 14.91
N MET A 749 -11.66 13.80 13.95
CA MET A 749 -12.16 14.16 12.62
C MET A 749 -13.38 15.07 12.68
N GLY A 750 -13.59 15.85 11.63
CA GLY A 750 -14.81 16.62 11.41
C GLY A 750 -16.06 15.77 11.18
N PRO A 751 -17.24 16.42 11.04
CA PRO A 751 -18.49 15.73 10.68
C PRO A 751 -18.39 15.02 9.33
N ILE A 752 -19.17 13.95 9.13
CA ILE A 752 -19.29 13.33 7.82
C ILE A 752 -20.14 14.22 6.92
N ILE A 753 -19.55 14.78 5.86
CA ILE A 753 -20.28 15.54 4.83
C ILE A 753 -20.80 14.53 3.81
N LYS A 754 -22.09 14.58 3.47
CA LYS A 754 -22.74 13.63 2.56
C LYS A 754 -23.47 14.33 1.43
N ALA A 755 -23.25 13.87 0.20
CA ALA A 755 -23.98 14.36 -0.96
C ALA A 755 -24.20 13.27 -1.99
N GLU A 756 -25.20 13.48 -2.84
CA GLU A 756 -25.42 12.67 -4.05
C GLU A 756 -24.85 13.37 -5.29
N VAL A 757 -24.54 12.57 -6.30
CA VAL A 757 -24.15 13.08 -7.63
C VAL A 757 -25.24 14.01 -8.19
N GLY A 758 -24.81 15.20 -8.60
CA GLY A 758 -25.68 16.26 -9.15
C GLY A 758 -26.20 17.25 -8.12
N GLU A 759 -25.86 17.08 -6.84
CA GLU A 759 -26.15 18.06 -5.78
C GLU A 759 -25.05 19.14 -5.68
N LEU A 760 -25.38 20.24 -5.00
CA LEU A 760 -24.45 21.29 -4.61
C LEU A 760 -24.31 21.30 -3.08
N ILE A 761 -23.08 21.15 -2.59
CA ILE A 761 -22.79 21.29 -1.16
C ILE A 761 -22.47 22.77 -0.89
N VAL A 762 -23.19 23.38 0.04
CA VAL A 762 -22.91 24.75 0.51
C VAL A 762 -22.38 24.65 1.93
N ILE A 763 -21.16 25.13 2.15
CA ILE A 763 -20.54 25.15 3.46
C ILE A 763 -20.40 26.59 3.92
N THR A 764 -21.14 26.95 4.96
CA THR A 764 -20.87 28.17 5.72
C THR A 764 -19.78 27.84 6.73
N PHE A 765 -18.56 28.30 6.47
CA PHE A 765 -17.38 28.01 7.28
C PHE A 765 -17.03 29.20 8.17
N LYS A 766 -16.98 28.99 9.49
CA LYS A 766 -16.52 29.99 10.46
C LYS A 766 -15.17 29.60 11.05
N ASN A 767 -14.20 30.50 10.99
CA ASN A 767 -12.95 30.28 11.70
C ASN A 767 -13.05 30.84 13.13
N LYS A 768 -13.16 29.96 14.14
CA LYS A 768 -13.14 30.33 15.56
C LYS A 768 -11.74 30.19 16.19
N ALA A 769 -10.77 29.68 15.45
CA ALA A 769 -9.40 29.50 15.92
C ALA A 769 -8.58 30.80 15.86
N SER A 770 -7.36 30.76 16.37
CA SER A 770 -6.47 31.92 16.48
C SER A 770 -5.72 32.29 15.19
N ARG A 771 -5.75 31.41 14.17
CA ARG A 771 -4.96 31.52 12.94
C ARG A 771 -5.85 31.36 11.69
N PRO A 772 -5.46 31.88 10.52
CA PRO A 772 -6.21 31.65 9.29
C PRO A 772 -6.22 30.17 8.89
N TYR A 773 -7.40 29.64 8.61
CA TYR A 773 -7.59 28.27 8.11
C TYR A 773 -8.57 28.28 6.94
N SER A 774 -8.62 27.18 6.18
CA SER A 774 -9.62 27.00 5.13
C SER A 774 -10.29 25.63 5.24
N ILE A 775 -11.12 25.28 4.25
CA ILE A 775 -11.71 23.96 4.11
C ILE A 775 -11.86 23.66 2.61
N SER A 776 -11.20 22.60 2.17
CA SER A 776 -11.16 22.08 0.80
C SER A 776 -11.37 20.57 0.83
N ALA A 777 -11.71 19.95 -0.29
CA ALA A 777 -11.96 18.52 -0.36
C ALA A 777 -11.32 17.86 -1.58
N HIS A 778 -10.93 16.61 -1.40
CA HIS A 778 -10.69 15.64 -2.46
C HIS A 778 -11.99 15.35 -3.22
N GLY A 779 -11.86 14.86 -4.46
CA GLY A 779 -12.94 14.34 -5.28
C GLY A 779 -13.87 15.37 -5.92
N VAL A 780 -14.12 16.51 -5.27
CA VAL A 780 -15.11 17.52 -5.70
C VAL A 780 -14.48 18.85 -6.08
N LYS A 781 -15.19 19.64 -6.89
CA LYS A 781 -14.74 20.98 -7.25
C LYS A 781 -15.11 21.96 -6.14
N ALA A 782 -14.14 22.27 -5.26
CA ALA A 782 -14.33 23.13 -4.10
C ALA A 782 -14.08 24.62 -4.42
N SER A 783 -15.13 25.35 -4.84
CA SER A 783 -15.02 26.78 -5.18
C SER A 783 -14.84 27.65 -3.93
N GLY A 784 -13.84 28.54 -3.96
CA GLY A 784 -13.48 29.42 -2.84
C GLY A 784 -12.60 28.78 -1.76
N ALA A 785 -12.29 27.49 -1.86
CA ALA A 785 -11.55 26.75 -0.84
C ALA A 785 -10.07 27.17 -0.67
N HIS A 786 -9.51 27.85 -1.68
CA HIS A 786 -8.17 28.43 -1.63
C HIS A 786 -8.11 29.73 -0.81
N ILE A 787 -9.25 30.30 -0.40
CA ILE A 787 -9.31 31.58 0.32
C ILE A 787 -9.11 31.32 1.82
N PRO A 788 -8.01 31.80 2.44
CA PRO A 788 -7.83 31.67 3.88
C PRO A 788 -8.87 32.48 4.64
N VAL A 789 -9.60 31.85 5.55
CA VAL A 789 -10.60 32.53 6.39
C VAL A 789 -9.91 33.02 7.65
N LYS A 790 -9.87 34.35 7.83
CA LYS A 790 -9.25 34.96 9.02
C LYS A 790 -10.01 34.59 10.31
N PRO A 791 -9.34 34.58 11.47
CA PRO A 791 -9.99 34.40 12.78
C PRO A 791 -11.22 35.30 12.96
N GLY A 792 -12.32 34.72 13.43
CA GLY A 792 -13.59 35.40 13.65
C GLY A 792 -14.48 35.57 12.42
N ASN A 793 -13.93 35.40 11.21
CA ASN A 793 -14.69 35.60 9.97
C ASN A 793 -15.45 34.35 9.54
N ILE A 794 -16.45 34.57 8.68
CA ILE A 794 -17.27 33.54 8.04
C ILE A 794 -17.07 33.65 6.54
N LEU A 795 -16.94 32.52 5.86
CA LEU A 795 -16.93 32.40 4.40
C LEU A 795 -17.92 31.33 3.97
N GLU A 796 -18.73 31.63 2.96
CA GLU A 796 -19.57 30.64 2.31
C GLU A 796 -18.84 30.04 1.10
N LEU A 797 -18.82 28.72 1.02
CA LEU A 797 -18.12 27.93 0.03
C LEU A 797 -19.11 27.02 -0.70
N THR A 798 -18.83 26.72 -1.96
CA THR A 798 -19.70 25.88 -2.80
C THR A 798 -18.90 24.75 -3.43
N TRP A 799 -19.34 23.51 -3.23
CA TRP A 799 -18.71 22.33 -3.82
C TRP A 799 -19.67 21.65 -4.78
N ASP A 800 -19.29 21.66 -6.07
CA ASP A 800 -20.05 20.97 -7.11
C ASP A 800 -19.77 19.46 -7.03
N VAL A 801 -20.83 18.64 -7.05
CA VAL A 801 -20.71 17.17 -7.08
C VAL A 801 -21.07 16.64 -8.47
N PRO A 802 -20.19 16.78 -9.47
CA PRO A 802 -20.45 16.25 -10.81
C PRO A 802 -20.43 14.72 -10.83
N LYS A 803 -20.91 14.14 -11.93
CA LYS A 803 -20.86 12.68 -12.14
C LYS A 803 -19.44 12.11 -12.07
N SER A 804 -18.42 12.88 -12.44
CA SER A 804 -17.03 12.47 -12.34
C SER A 804 -16.57 12.26 -10.90
N SER A 805 -17.11 13.03 -9.94
CA SER A 805 -16.81 12.95 -8.50
C SER A 805 -17.57 11.85 -7.75
N GLY A 806 -18.54 11.22 -8.39
CA GLY A 806 -19.33 10.16 -7.78
C GLY A 806 -18.74 8.76 -7.97
N PRO A 807 -19.36 7.74 -7.35
CA PRO A 807 -19.01 6.35 -7.58
C PRO A 807 -18.93 5.99 -9.07
N GLY A 808 -17.86 5.32 -9.46
CA GLY A 808 -17.66 4.70 -10.76
C GLY A 808 -18.63 3.55 -11.02
N VAL A 809 -18.39 2.78 -12.07
CA VAL A 809 -19.29 1.66 -12.43
C VAL A 809 -19.14 0.53 -11.41
N SER A 810 -17.91 0.22 -11.03
CA SER A 810 -17.61 -0.88 -10.12
C SER A 810 -17.58 -0.46 -8.64
N ASP A 811 -17.58 0.83 -8.33
CA ASP A 811 -17.57 1.32 -6.95
C ASP A 811 -18.83 0.91 -6.14
N PRO A 812 -18.77 0.92 -4.80
CA PRO A 812 -19.96 0.82 -3.94
C PRO A 812 -20.91 2.03 -4.12
N ASN A 813 -22.09 1.97 -3.51
CA ASN A 813 -23.11 3.02 -3.68
C ASN A 813 -22.68 4.40 -3.18
N CYS A 814 -21.74 4.43 -2.23
CA CYS A 814 -21.08 5.63 -1.78
C CYS A 814 -19.57 5.38 -1.72
N ILE A 815 -18.79 6.39 -2.10
CA ILE A 815 -17.34 6.42 -1.96
C ILE A 815 -16.94 7.55 -1.03
N SER A 816 -15.76 7.43 -0.41
CA SER A 816 -15.21 8.41 0.51
C SER A 816 -14.05 9.20 -0.09
N TYR A 817 -13.93 10.43 0.35
CA TYR A 817 -12.84 11.38 0.13
C TYR A 817 -12.50 12.04 1.48
N ALA A 818 -11.38 12.77 1.56
CA ALA A 818 -11.07 13.62 2.71
C ALA A 818 -11.26 15.10 2.39
N TYR A 819 -11.70 15.87 3.38
CA TYR A 819 -11.65 17.32 3.38
C TYR A 819 -10.73 17.84 4.49
N TYR A 820 -10.01 18.93 4.23
CA TYR A 820 -8.89 19.42 5.01
C TYR A 820 -8.63 20.92 4.74
N SER A 821 -7.76 21.56 5.52
CA SER A 821 -7.35 22.95 5.28
C SER A 821 -6.23 23.03 4.24
N LYS A 822 -6.27 24.05 3.37
CA LYS A 822 -5.28 24.28 2.30
C LYS A 822 -4.38 25.49 2.56
N VAL A 823 -4.45 26.12 3.73
CA VAL A 823 -3.62 27.29 4.04
C VAL A 823 -2.17 26.86 4.21
N ASP A 824 -1.95 25.89 5.09
CA ASP A 824 -0.71 25.14 5.21
C ASP A 824 -1.07 23.65 5.28
N PHE A 825 -0.89 22.93 4.17
CA PHE A 825 -1.37 21.55 4.04
C PHE A 825 -0.84 20.65 5.16
N ILE A 826 0.43 20.79 5.52
CA ILE A 826 1.11 19.90 6.47
C ILE A 826 0.74 20.31 7.89
N ARG A 827 0.99 21.56 8.25
CA ARG A 827 0.81 22.02 9.63
C ARG A 827 -0.65 22.03 10.05
N ASP A 828 -1.57 22.37 9.15
CA ASP A 828 -3.00 22.37 9.44
C ASP A 828 -3.54 20.94 9.60
N LEU A 829 -3.05 19.99 8.80
CA LEU A 829 -3.39 18.57 8.88
C LEU A 829 -2.98 18.00 10.24
N TYR A 830 -1.70 18.10 10.60
CA TYR A 830 -1.18 17.61 11.88
C TYR A 830 -1.78 18.34 13.09
N SER A 831 -2.14 19.62 12.95
CA SER A 831 -2.88 20.37 13.98
C SER A 831 -4.29 19.82 14.23
N GLY A 832 -4.88 19.05 13.30
CA GLY A 832 -6.12 18.29 13.47
C GLY A 832 -7.27 18.59 12.48
N LEU A 833 -7.03 19.36 11.41
CA LEU A 833 -8.05 19.75 10.44
C LEU A 833 -8.25 18.72 9.31
N LEU A 834 -9.01 17.67 9.61
CA LEU A 834 -9.43 16.68 8.61
C LEU A 834 -10.85 16.17 8.88
N GLY A 835 -11.58 15.77 7.84
CA GLY A 835 -12.80 15.00 7.97
C GLY A 835 -13.21 14.24 6.70
N PRO A 836 -14.20 13.32 6.81
CA PRO A 836 -14.63 12.50 5.69
C PRO A 836 -15.74 13.16 4.86
N LEU A 837 -15.59 13.13 3.54
CA LEU A 837 -16.60 13.48 2.55
C LEU A 837 -17.10 12.19 1.88
N VAL A 838 -18.40 11.95 1.89
CA VAL A 838 -19.02 10.75 1.30
C VAL A 838 -19.93 11.15 0.14
N ILE A 839 -19.60 10.67 -1.05
CA ILE A 839 -20.35 10.93 -2.28
C ILE A 839 -21.08 9.67 -2.71
N CYS A 840 -22.40 9.77 -2.82
CA CYS A 840 -23.29 8.66 -3.13
C CYS A 840 -23.90 8.75 -4.53
N ARG A 841 -24.35 7.61 -5.05
CA ARG A 841 -25.20 7.54 -6.23
C ARG A 841 -26.55 8.24 -5.97
N PRO A 842 -27.18 8.84 -6.99
CA PRO A 842 -28.49 9.47 -6.84
C PRO A 842 -29.54 8.49 -6.30
N GLY A 843 -30.31 8.92 -5.31
CA GLY A 843 -31.36 8.11 -4.68
C GLY A 843 -30.86 7.12 -3.63
N THR A 844 -29.64 7.25 -3.11
CA THR A 844 -29.11 6.42 -2.02
C THR A 844 -29.41 7.01 -0.64
N LEU A 845 -29.42 8.33 -0.52
CA LEU A 845 -29.62 9.11 0.71
C LEU A 845 -31.10 9.51 0.87
N GLN A 846 -31.96 8.55 1.23
CA GLN A 846 -33.42 8.74 1.26
C GLN A 846 -34.01 9.04 2.65
N ARG A 847 -33.34 8.67 3.74
CA ARG A 847 -33.81 8.94 5.13
C ARG A 847 -33.24 10.24 5.67
N GLY A 848 -34.05 11.00 6.41
CA GLY A 848 -33.66 12.28 7.01
C GLY A 848 -33.68 13.44 6.00
N GLU A 849 -33.35 14.64 6.47
CA GLU A 849 -33.30 15.84 5.63
C GLU A 849 -31.96 16.59 5.83
N GLY A 850 -31.56 17.35 4.81
CA GLY A 850 -30.35 18.16 4.83
C GLY A 850 -29.07 17.36 5.18
N PRO A 851 -28.30 17.79 6.20
CA PRO A 851 -27.04 17.15 6.59
C PRO A 851 -27.22 15.85 7.38
N ASP A 852 -28.42 15.56 7.91
CA ASP A 852 -28.73 14.36 8.70
C ASP A 852 -29.18 13.16 7.84
N ARG A 853 -28.97 13.25 6.52
CA ARG A 853 -29.36 12.20 5.60
C ARG A 853 -28.61 10.90 5.84
N GLN A 854 -29.35 9.82 5.79
CA GLN A 854 -28.86 8.46 5.98
C GLN A 854 -29.15 7.62 4.75
N ARG A 855 -28.32 6.60 4.60
CA ARG A 855 -28.45 5.58 3.57
C ARG A 855 -29.56 4.61 3.93
N ASP A 856 -30.19 4.04 2.91
CA ASP A 856 -31.22 3.01 3.06
C ASP A 856 -30.70 1.59 2.79
N ASP A 857 -29.54 1.48 2.12
CA ASP A 857 -28.94 0.22 1.69
C ASP A 857 -28.03 -0.43 2.75
N VAL A 858 -27.63 0.33 3.77
CA VAL A 858 -26.78 -0.11 4.89
C VAL A 858 -27.35 0.37 6.21
N GLU A 859 -27.20 -0.43 7.27
CA GLU A 859 -27.71 -0.08 8.60
C GLU A 859 -26.71 0.70 9.46
N LYS A 860 -25.42 0.62 9.15
CA LYS A 860 -24.34 1.32 9.86
C LYS A 860 -23.25 1.79 8.92
N GLU A 861 -22.65 2.91 9.30
CA GLU A 861 -21.54 3.54 8.60
C GLU A 861 -20.50 3.98 9.65
N PHE A 862 -19.24 3.63 9.41
CA PHE A 862 -18.12 4.05 10.24
C PHE A 862 -17.05 4.70 9.37
N ALA A 863 -16.45 5.79 9.83
CA ALA A 863 -15.28 6.39 9.19
C ALA A 863 -14.06 6.22 10.11
N LEU A 864 -12.96 5.70 9.56
CA LEU A 864 -11.71 5.46 10.26
C LEU A 864 -10.56 6.10 9.49
N LEU A 865 -9.90 7.06 10.14
CA LEU A 865 -8.62 7.63 9.78
C LEU A 865 -7.54 6.87 10.53
N PHE A 866 -6.62 6.29 9.78
CA PHE A 866 -5.33 5.80 10.28
C PHE A 866 -4.29 6.86 9.91
N MET A 867 -3.63 7.40 10.93
CA MET A 867 -2.64 8.45 10.79
C MET A 867 -1.78 8.55 12.07
N VAL A 868 -0.47 8.61 11.91
CA VAL A 868 0.50 9.06 12.90
C VAL A 868 0.40 10.57 13.00
N HIS A 869 -0.08 11.07 14.13
CA HIS A 869 -0.20 12.52 14.32
C HIS A 869 1.10 13.06 14.86
N ASP A 870 1.94 13.58 13.96
CA ASP A 870 3.17 14.29 14.30
C ASP A 870 2.86 15.66 14.91
N GLU A 871 2.90 15.76 16.24
CA GLU A 871 2.69 17.03 16.94
C GLU A 871 3.89 17.98 16.83
N ASN A 872 5.05 17.52 16.35
CA ASN A 872 6.21 18.37 16.08
C ASN A 872 5.90 19.36 14.93
N GLN A 873 5.08 18.95 13.96
CA GLN A 873 4.64 19.80 12.84
C GLN A 873 3.44 20.71 13.19
N SER A 874 2.84 20.53 14.37
CA SER A 874 1.66 21.25 14.82
C SER A 874 1.92 22.76 14.96
N TRP A 875 0.91 23.58 14.66
CA TRP A 875 0.96 25.01 14.98
C TRP A 875 1.01 25.30 16.49
N TYR A 876 0.64 24.31 17.30
CA TYR A 876 0.47 24.45 18.74
C TYR A 876 1.62 23.85 19.56
N LEU A 877 2.69 23.35 18.91
CA LEU A 877 3.83 22.72 19.60
C LEU A 877 4.41 23.61 20.71
N GLU A 878 4.74 24.86 20.40
CA GLU A 878 5.29 25.81 21.39
C GLU A 878 4.34 26.03 22.58
N GLU A 879 3.03 26.12 22.33
CA GLU A 879 2.03 26.29 23.40
C GLU A 879 1.92 25.03 24.26
N ASN A 880 2.04 23.85 23.64
CA ASN A 880 2.03 22.57 24.32
C ASN A 880 3.30 22.39 25.18
N ILE A 881 4.49 22.72 24.66
CA ILE A 881 5.75 22.74 25.43
C ILE A 881 5.58 23.62 26.67
N ARG A 882 5.13 24.87 26.48
CA ARG A 882 4.94 25.81 27.59
C ARG A 882 3.92 25.30 28.62
N THR A 883 2.83 24.69 28.16
CA THR A 883 1.72 24.27 29.02
C THR A 883 2.03 22.99 29.79
N TYR A 884 2.64 22.01 29.13
CA TYR A 884 2.80 20.65 29.66
C TYR A 884 4.19 20.37 30.21
N LEU A 885 5.26 20.98 29.68
CA LEU A 885 6.62 20.89 30.20
C LEU A 885 6.96 22.04 31.17
N GLY A 886 6.35 23.21 31.00
CA GLY A 886 6.60 24.38 31.87
C GLY A 886 7.94 25.09 31.57
N VAL A 887 8.52 24.83 30.41
CA VAL A 887 9.77 25.44 29.90
C VAL A 887 9.48 26.49 28.84
N ASP A 888 10.43 27.41 28.61
CA ASP A 888 10.31 28.39 27.52
C ASP A 888 10.66 27.72 26.18
N PRO A 889 9.71 27.65 25.22
CA PRO A 889 9.93 27.02 23.92
C PRO A 889 11.12 27.59 23.15
N ASN A 890 11.43 28.88 23.30
CA ASN A 890 12.53 29.52 22.58
C ASN A 890 13.93 29.02 23.01
N THR A 891 14.01 28.40 24.19
CA THR A 891 15.26 27.88 24.76
C THR A 891 15.26 26.36 24.86
N PHE A 892 14.16 25.72 24.45
CA PHE A 892 14.01 24.28 24.49
C PHE A 892 14.44 23.70 23.15
N THR A 893 15.35 22.73 23.19
CA THR A 893 15.72 21.92 22.04
C THR A 893 15.26 20.50 22.33
N GLY A 894 14.41 19.95 21.47
CA GLY A 894 14.00 18.56 21.55
C GLY A 894 15.15 17.64 21.18
N ASP A 895 15.26 16.51 21.87
CA ASP A 895 16.05 15.36 21.45
C ASP A 895 15.16 14.41 20.62
N GLU A 896 15.75 13.38 20.01
CA GLU A 896 15.02 12.36 19.25
C GLU A 896 13.90 11.70 20.09
N GLU A 897 14.15 11.48 21.40
CA GLU A 897 13.14 10.94 22.31
C GLU A 897 11.94 11.89 22.49
N PHE A 898 12.16 13.22 22.47
CA PHE A 898 11.09 14.21 22.46
C PHE A 898 10.28 14.17 21.17
N GLU A 899 10.96 14.14 20.03
CA GLU A 899 10.31 14.10 18.71
C GLU A 899 9.44 12.84 18.58
N GLU A 900 9.98 11.68 18.95
CA GLU A 900 9.27 10.40 18.96
C GLU A 900 8.09 10.41 19.94
N SER A 901 8.24 11.03 21.12
CA SER A 901 7.13 11.14 22.09
C SER A 901 5.92 11.91 21.57
N ASN A 902 6.11 12.72 20.51
CA ASN A 902 5.10 13.53 19.87
C ASN A 902 4.51 12.89 18.60
N MET A 903 4.98 11.70 18.21
CA MET A 903 4.45 10.89 17.11
C MET A 903 3.29 10.02 17.59
N MET A 904 2.06 10.52 17.47
CA MET A 904 0.88 9.88 18.06
C MET A 904 0.17 8.93 17.06
N HIS A 905 0.53 7.66 17.11
CA HIS A 905 0.05 6.56 16.26
C HIS A 905 -1.42 6.15 16.53
N GLY A 906 -2.39 6.90 16.00
CA GLY A 906 -3.79 6.80 16.41
C GLY A 906 -4.80 6.45 15.33
N ILE A 907 -5.90 5.83 15.75
CA ILE A 907 -7.11 5.67 14.93
C ILE A 907 -8.11 6.77 15.32
N ASN A 908 -8.49 7.64 14.39
CA ASN A 908 -9.31 8.83 14.64
C ASN A 908 -8.76 9.72 15.78
N GLY A 909 -7.43 9.78 15.92
CA GLY A 909 -6.73 10.52 16.97
C GLY A 909 -6.85 9.88 18.36
N ARG A 910 -7.02 8.56 18.45
CA ARG A 910 -7.07 7.82 19.73
C ARG A 910 -6.11 6.64 19.68
N VAL A 911 -5.43 6.40 20.80
CA VAL A 911 -4.45 5.31 20.97
C VAL A 911 -4.88 4.32 22.05
N TYR A 912 -4.32 3.12 22.04
CA TYR A 912 -4.48 2.08 23.07
C TYR A 912 -5.94 1.79 23.46
N GLY A 913 -6.81 1.53 22.49
CA GLY A 913 -8.21 1.15 22.79
C GLY A 913 -9.14 2.30 23.18
N ASN A 914 -8.67 3.55 23.20
CA ASN A 914 -9.49 4.71 23.59
C ASN A 914 -10.49 5.18 22.51
N LEU A 915 -10.46 4.60 21.31
CA LEU A 915 -11.51 4.81 20.31
C LEU A 915 -12.77 4.01 20.69
N HIS A 916 -13.94 4.66 20.69
CA HIS A 916 -15.20 4.07 21.13
C HIS A 916 -16.34 4.37 20.14
N GLY A 917 -17.44 3.62 20.23
CA GLY A 917 -18.64 3.84 19.41
C GLY A 917 -18.75 2.95 18.17
N LEU A 918 -17.82 2.01 18.00
CA LEU A 918 -17.83 0.98 16.95
C LEU A 918 -18.72 -0.20 17.36
N VAL A 919 -20.04 0.02 17.38
CA VAL A 919 -21.02 -0.97 17.85
C VAL A 919 -22.04 -1.28 16.76
N MET A 920 -22.17 -2.56 16.44
CA MET A 920 -23.12 -3.11 15.48
C MET A 920 -23.83 -4.34 16.06
N THR A 921 -24.81 -4.86 15.33
CA THR A 921 -25.58 -6.05 15.71
C THR A 921 -25.40 -7.12 14.63
N ARG A 922 -25.35 -8.38 15.04
CA ARG A 922 -25.26 -9.53 14.14
C ARG A 922 -26.26 -9.43 12.99
N GLY A 923 -25.77 -9.65 11.77
CA GLY A 923 -26.52 -9.60 10.52
C GLY A 923 -26.69 -8.21 9.90
N GLN A 924 -26.26 -7.13 10.56
CA GLN A 924 -26.27 -5.79 9.97
C GLN A 924 -25.23 -5.67 8.86
N LYS A 925 -25.58 -4.94 7.80
CA LYS A 925 -24.63 -4.49 6.78
C LYS A 925 -24.01 -3.19 7.27
N VAL A 926 -22.69 -3.15 7.18
CA VAL A 926 -21.87 -2.08 7.71
C VAL A 926 -20.88 -1.66 6.64
N ASP A 927 -20.88 -0.36 6.31
CA ASP A 927 -19.85 0.22 5.46
C ASP A 927 -18.81 0.92 6.32
N TRP A 928 -17.55 0.63 6.03
CA TRP A 928 -16.40 1.27 6.66
C TRP A 928 -15.69 2.14 5.62
N TYR A 929 -15.64 3.44 5.87
CA TYR A 929 -14.87 4.41 5.12
C TYR A 929 -13.48 4.49 5.75
N LEU A 930 -12.49 3.91 5.08
CA LEU A 930 -11.10 3.87 5.49
C LEU A 930 -10.35 5.04 4.83
N LEU A 931 -9.60 5.80 5.62
CA LEU A 931 -8.82 6.96 5.17
C LEU A 931 -7.38 6.84 5.69
N GLY A 932 -6.40 6.98 4.80
CA GLY A 932 -4.98 7.15 5.13
C GLY A 932 -4.48 8.52 4.70
N MET A 933 -3.73 9.20 5.56
CA MET A 933 -3.10 10.51 5.36
C MET A 933 -1.88 10.61 6.28
N GLY A 934 -0.87 11.39 5.91
CA GLY A 934 0.31 11.62 6.74
C GLY A 934 1.60 11.52 5.92
N ASN A 935 2.64 10.93 6.48
CA ASN A 935 3.99 10.89 5.96
C ASN A 935 4.42 9.50 5.43
N GLU A 936 5.71 9.28 5.23
CA GLU A 936 6.31 8.04 4.70
C GLU A 936 6.04 6.85 5.62
N VAL A 937 6.03 7.07 6.93
CA VAL A 937 5.64 6.06 7.94
C VAL A 937 4.15 5.72 7.90
N ASP A 938 3.29 6.54 7.29
CA ASP A 938 1.83 6.35 7.28
C ASP A 938 1.33 5.30 6.26
N MET A 939 1.98 4.14 6.25
CA MET A 939 1.44 2.92 5.65
C MET A 939 0.68 2.11 6.71
N HIS A 940 -0.59 1.80 6.46
CA HIS A 940 -1.41 1.12 7.45
C HIS A 940 -2.15 -0.06 6.85
N THR A 941 -1.94 -1.23 7.43
CA THR A 941 -2.62 -2.47 7.01
C THR A 941 -3.74 -2.80 8.00
N VAL A 942 -4.95 -2.34 7.69
CA VAL A 942 -6.10 -2.37 8.60
C VAL A 942 -6.66 -3.78 8.70
N HIS A 943 -6.50 -4.41 9.86
CA HIS A 943 -7.00 -5.75 10.14
C HIS A 943 -8.25 -5.76 11.03
N PHE A 944 -9.25 -6.56 10.66
CA PHE A 944 -10.45 -6.82 11.45
C PHE A 944 -10.47 -8.25 11.97
N HIS A 945 -10.46 -8.44 13.29
CA HIS A 945 -10.54 -9.77 13.88
C HIS A 945 -11.92 -10.40 13.66
N ALA A 946 -11.93 -11.73 13.51
CA ALA A 946 -13.07 -12.63 13.35
C ALA A 946 -13.99 -12.38 12.13
N GLU A 947 -13.80 -11.28 11.41
CA GLU A 947 -14.65 -10.85 10.32
C GLU A 947 -13.83 -10.67 9.05
N THR A 948 -14.48 -10.93 7.90
CA THR A 948 -13.94 -10.55 6.59
C THR A 948 -14.83 -9.45 6.02
N PHE A 949 -14.26 -8.63 5.13
CA PHE A 949 -14.99 -7.62 4.39
C PHE A 949 -14.84 -7.84 2.89
N THR A 950 -15.70 -7.19 2.13
CA THR A 950 -15.59 -7.11 0.68
C THR A 950 -15.30 -5.68 0.25
N TYR A 951 -14.40 -5.51 -0.72
CA TYR A 951 -14.10 -4.23 -1.33
C TYR A 951 -14.20 -4.33 -2.85
N LYS A 952 -14.41 -3.21 -3.52
CA LYS A 952 -14.63 -3.17 -4.97
C LYS A 952 -13.55 -2.33 -5.65
N THR A 953 -12.91 -2.94 -6.64
CA THR A 953 -12.03 -2.27 -7.60
C THR A 953 -12.63 -2.46 -8.99
N ASP A 954 -12.16 -3.41 -9.79
CA ASP A 954 -12.79 -3.86 -11.03
C ASP A 954 -14.03 -4.73 -10.76
N ARG A 955 -13.91 -5.60 -9.75
CA ARG A 955 -14.92 -6.54 -9.25
C ARG A 955 -14.91 -6.56 -7.71
N ALA A 956 -15.79 -7.36 -7.13
CA ALA A 956 -15.80 -7.58 -5.69
C ALA A 956 -14.70 -8.56 -5.27
N HIS A 957 -13.87 -8.14 -4.33
CA HIS A 957 -12.79 -8.92 -3.72
C HIS A 957 -13.08 -9.08 -2.22
N ARG A 958 -12.58 -10.16 -1.61
CA ARG A 958 -12.72 -10.44 -0.17
C ARG A 958 -11.35 -10.45 0.50
N ALA A 959 -11.27 -9.81 1.66
CA ALA A 959 -10.08 -9.77 2.50
C ALA A 959 -10.49 -9.52 3.96
N ASP A 960 -9.52 -9.57 4.87
CA ASP A 960 -9.61 -9.14 6.27
C ASP A 960 -8.53 -8.12 6.66
N VAL A 961 -7.62 -7.81 5.73
CA VAL A 961 -6.61 -6.75 5.80
C VAL A 961 -6.74 -5.84 4.58
N PHE A 962 -6.70 -4.52 4.78
CA PHE A 962 -6.70 -3.53 3.70
C PHE A 962 -5.53 -2.55 3.86
N ASP A 963 -4.77 -2.35 2.78
CA ASP A 963 -3.61 -1.45 2.78
C ASP A 963 -4.03 0.01 2.52
N LEU A 964 -3.63 0.92 3.41
CA LEU A 964 -3.85 2.36 3.33
C LEU A 964 -2.52 3.10 3.28
N PHE A 965 -2.48 4.14 2.47
CA PHE A 965 -1.33 5.05 2.29
C PHE A 965 -1.84 6.49 2.26
N PRO A 966 -0.98 7.51 2.36
CA PRO A 966 -1.43 8.90 2.32
C PRO A 966 -2.21 9.25 1.04
N GLY A 967 -3.47 9.68 1.23
CA GLY A 967 -4.42 9.96 0.16
C GLY A 967 -5.24 8.76 -0.32
N THR A 968 -5.10 7.60 0.31
CA THR A 968 -5.93 6.42 0.05
C THR A 968 -7.27 6.54 0.78
N PHE A 969 -8.35 6.54 0.01
CA PHE A 969 -9.72 6.49 0.55
C PHE A 969 -10.45 5.30 -0.05
N GLN A 970 -10.88 4.38 0.82
CA GLN A 970 -11.57 3.16 0.39
C GLN A 970 -12.82 2.92 1.23
N THR A 971 -13.89 2.46 0.56
CA THR A 971 -15.07 1.90 1.23
C THR A 971 -14.99 0.39 1.19
N VAL A 972 -15.13 -0.24 2.37
CA VAL A 972 -15.24 -1.70 2.51
C VAL A 972 -16.60 -2.06 3.14
N GLU A 973 -17.22 -3.12 2.63
CA GLU A 973 -18.57 -3.58 3.01
C GLU A 973 -18.43 -4.84 3.88
N MET A 974 -19.05 -4.86 5.06
CA MET A 974 -19.01 -5.97 6.02
C MET A 974 -20.43 -6.37 6.41
N VAL A 975 -20.66 -7.67 6.63
CA VAL A 975 -21.88 -8.17 7.27
C VAL A 975 -21.48 -8.71 8.64
N ALA A 976 -21.96 -8.08 9.71
CA ALA A 976 -21.55 -8.42 11.07
C ALA A 976 -21.86 -9.89 11.42
N GLY A 977 -20.83 -10.71 11.58
CA GLY A 977 -20.92 -12.14 11.84
C GLY A 977 -21.01 -12.49 13.33
N ASN A 978 -19.87 -12.86 13.92
CA ASN A 978 -19.78 -13.48 15.23
C ASN A 978 -19.89 -12.43 16.35
N PRO A 979 -20.87 -12.55 17.26
CA PRO A 979 -20.99 -11.66 18.41
C PRO A 979 -19.75 -11.71 19.30
N GLY A 980 -19.31 -10.56 19.77
CA GLY A 980 -18.09 -10.42 20.55
C GLY A 980 -17.54 -9.00 20.48
N THR A 981 -16.50 -8.77 21.27
CA THR A 981 -15.65 -7.57 21.14
C THR A 981 -14.33 -8.02 20.51
N TRP A 982 -14.02 -7.44 19.35
CA TRP A 982 -12.95 -7.88 18.45
C TRP A 982 -11.94 -6.76 18.27
N LEU A 983 -10.68 -7.11 18.10
CA LEU A 983 -9.61 -6.15 17.88
C LEU A 983 -9.68 -5.61 16.45
N LEU A 984 -9.32 -4.35 16.29
CA LEU A 984 -9.13 -3.66 15.02
C LEU A 984 -7.85 -2.85 15.14
N HIS A 985 -6.86 -3.16 14.32
CA HIS A 985 -5.53 -2.55 14.41
C HIS A 985 -4.86 -2.41 13.05
N CYS A 986 -3.81 -1.61 12.99
CA CYS A 986 -2.84 -1.62 11.90
C CYS A 986 -1.91 -2.82 12.09
N HIS A 987 -1.53 -3.56 11.05
CA HIS A 987 -0.66 -4.75 11.18
C HIS A 987 0.84 -4.44 11.06
N VAL A 988 1.22 -3.17 10.89
CA VAL A 988 2.62 -2.71 10.98
C VAL A 988 3.07 -2.74 12.44
N THR A 989 4.23 -3.36 12.71
CA THR A 989 4.69 -3.68 14.06
C THR A 989 4.80 -2.45 14.97
N ASP A 990 5.48 -1.40 14.51
CA ASP A 990 5.67 -0.18 15.30
C ASP A 990 4.33 0.47 15.63
N HIS A 991 3.47 0.64 14.62
CA HIS A 991 2.13 1.19 14.78
C HIS A 991 1.30 0.46 15.85
N ILE A 992 1.39 -0.87 15.96
CA ILE A 992 0.71 -1.63 17.03
C ILE A 992 1.31 -1.27 18.40
N HIS A 993 2.64 -1.32 18.51
CA HIS A 993 3.36 -1.03 19.75
C HIS A 993 3.10 0.41 20.24
N ALA A 994 3.03 1.36 19.32
CA ALA A 994 2.74 2.76 19.57
C ALA A 994 1.25 3.06 19.81
N GLY A 995 0.37 2.07 19.64
CA GLY A 995 -1.01 2.09 20.13
C GLY A 995 -2.09 2.31 19.07
N MET A 996 -1.80 2.08 17.79
CA MET A 996 -2.75 2.20 16.67
C MET A 996 -3.72 1.02 16.62
N GLU A 997 -4.54 0.92 17.65
CA GLU A 997 -5.46 -0.17 17.85
C GLU A 997 -6.69 0.20 18.69
N THR A 998 -7.78 -0.50 18.41
CA THR A 998 -9.03 -0.39 19.14
C THR A 998 -9.85 -1.66 19.07
N THR A 999 -11.07 -1.62 19.60
CA THR A 999 -12.03 -2.70 19.49
C THR A 999 -13.34 -2.27 18.85
N PHE A 1000 -13.96 -3.17 18.11
CA PHE A 1000 -15.36 -3.06 17.70
C PHE A 1000 -16.19 -4.15 18.36
N THR A 1001 -17.49 -3.92 18.52
CA THR A 1001 -18.39 -4.85 19.21
C THR A 1001 -19.57 -5.22 18.33
N ILE A 1002 -19.75 -6.52 18.12
CA ILE A 1002 -20.93 -7.12 17.50
C ILE A 1002 -21.83 -7.66 18.61
N LYS A 1003 -23.03 -7.10 18.74
CA LYS A 1003 -24.05 -7.55 19.69
C LYS A 1003 -24.90 -8.66 19.09
N GLU A 1004 -25.42 -9.54 19.94
CA GLU A 1004 -26.44 -10.51 19.53
C GLU A 1004 -27.74 -9.82 19.14
N ASN A 1005 -28.46 -10.42 18.19
CA ASN A 1005 -29.75 -9.90 17.74
C ASN A 1005 -30.87 -10.33 18.70
N THR A 1006 -31.23 -9.45 19.64
CA THR A 1006 -32.28 -9.71 20.65
C THR A 1006 -33.70 -9.77 20.07
N SER A 1007 -33.91 -9.48 18.78
CA SER A 1007 -35.23 -9.52 18.15
C SER A 1007 -35.73 -10.95 17.79
N HIS A 1008 -34.88 -11.98 17.91
CA HIS A 1008 -35.30 -13.39 17.79
C HIS A 1008 -35.56 -14.11 19.13
N ALA A 1009 -35.23 -13.49 20.26
CA ALA A 1009 -35.50 -14.07 21.58
C ALA A 1009 -36.97 -14.01 22.01
N ILE A 1010 -37.82 -13.27 21.28
CA ILE A 1010 -39.27 -13.14 21.57
C ILE A 1010 -40.10 -14.21 20.80
N GLY A 1011 -39.49 -14.96 19.87
CA GLY A 1011 -40.19 -16.00 19.08
C GLY A 1011 -40.36 -17.35 19.77
N THR A 1012 -39.68 -17.60 20.88
CA THR A 1012 -39.70 -18.91 21.57
C THR A 1012 -40.96 -19.14 22.40
N GLU A 1013 -41.74 -18.10 22.75
CA GLU A 1013 -43.09 -18.29 23.32
C GLU A 1013 -44.14 -18.72 22.27
N GLY A 1014 -43.94 -18.36 20.99
CA GLY A 1014 -44.81 -18.79 19.89
C GLY A 1014 -44.60 -20.26 19.51
N SER A 1015 -43.35 -20.73 19.52
CA SER A 1015 -43.00 -22.13 19.24
C SER A 1015 -43.50 -23.08 20.32
N LEU A 1016 -43.39 -22.72 21.62
CA LEU A 1016 -43.95 -23.54 22.71
C LEU A 1016 -45.48 -23.64 22.66
N ARG A 1017 -46.18 -22.55 22.32
CA ARG A 1017 -47.65 -22.57 22.15
C ARG A 1017 -48.09 -23.44 20.98
N THR A 1018 -47.33 -23.44 19.89
CA THR A 1018 -47.61 -24.26 18.70
C THR A 1018 -47.32 -25.74 18.96
N LEU A 1019 -46.23 -26.04 19.69
CA LEU A 1019 -45.90 -27.39 20.13
C LEU A 1019 -46.93 -27.93 21.14
N LEU A 1020 -47.36 -27.11 22.10
CA LEU A 1020 -48.41 -27.47 23.08
C LEU A 1020 -49.78 -27.64 22.43
N LEU A 1021 -50.15 -26.83 21.43
CA LEU A 1021 -51.37 -27.05 20.65
C LEU A 1021 -51.29 -28.36 19.85
N SER A 1022 -50.14 -28.65 19.23
CA SER A 1022 -49.97 -29.89 18.46
C SER A 1022 -49.98 -31.15 19.36
N LEU A 1023 -49.44 -31.08 20.58
CA LEU A 1023 -49.55 -32.15 21.58
C LEU A 1023 -50.99 -32.32 22.09
N ALA A 1024 -51.72 -31.23 22.32
CA ALA A 1024 -53.11 -31.26 22.75
C ALA A 1024 -54.05 -31.84 21.67
N LEU A 1025 -53.81 -31.52 20.39
CA LEU A 1025 -54.53 -32.11 19.26
C LEU A 1025 -54.19 -33.61 19.07
N CYS A 1026 -52.95 -34.02 19.35
CA CYS A 1026 -52.56 -35.44 19.33
C CYS A 1026 -53.21 -36.24 20.48
N LEU A 1027 -53.33 -35.65 21.67
CA LEU A 1027 -54.00 -36.26 22.82
C LEU A 1027 -55.53 -36.35 22.64
N LEU A 1028 -56.14 -35.37 21.97
CA LEU A 1028 -57.57 -35.41 21.60
C LEU A 1028 -57.87 -36.46 20.51
N ALA A 1029 -56.91 -36.71 19.60
CA ALA A 1029 -57.03 -37.77 18.59
C ALA A 1029 -56.88 -39.19 19.17
N LEU A 1030 -56.14 -39.34 20.28
CA LEU A 1030 -55.96 -40.62 20.99
C LEU A 1030 -57.10 -40.95 21.98
N GLY A 1031 -57.94 -39.98 22.33
CA GLY A 1031 -59.12 -40.18 23.20
C GLY A 1031 -60.43 -40.54 22.47
N GLY A 1032 -60.41 -40.64 21.13
CA GLY A 1032 -61.59 -40.91 20.30
C GLY A 1032 -61.74 -42.35 19.81
N LEU A 1033 -60.94 -43.28 20.32
CA LEU A 1033 -61.07 -44.71 20.07
C LEU A 1033 -61.63 -45.41 21.32
N GLN A 1034 -62.94 -45.26 21.52
CA GLN A 1034 -63.79 -46.21 22.24
C GLN A 1034 -65.18 -46.26 21.63
#